data_AF-A0A355RJ09-F1
#
_entry.id   AF-A0A355RJ09-F1
#
_cell.length_a   1.000
_cell.length_b   1.000
_cell.length_c   1.000
_cell.angle_alpha   90.00
_cell.angle_beta   90.00
_cell.angle_gamma   90.00
#
_symmetry.space_group_name_H-M   'P 1'
#
loop_
_entity.id
_entity.type
_entity.pdbx_description
1 polymer ?
#
loop_
_entity_poly.entity_id
_entity_poly.type
_entity_poly.pdbx_seq_one_letter_code
_entity_poly.pdbx_strand_id
1 'polypeptide(L)'
;MLTLISSKIIGFFVKTALSEFNLVKNNKKINYVNIPCAFDIETTSIQTSGNKMAFMYEWTLGINGYVLIGRKWDEFITVCEFIQKSYSLDEKNILVIYVHNLSFEFQFLRKRFNWKTVFSLDERKPIRALTDMGIEFRCSYLLSGYSLAKLAEQLTEYSVEKMVGDLDYNLVRNAKTPLTEKELKYCINDVLVVMAFIAEKIHKDGDITQIQLTKTGYVRDYCRKECFWHHGTRKDNEKVYYAYRKLINSLTLTPIEYAQLKRVFMGGFTHANHFYVDKILHNIRSFDFTSSYPAVMCSEMFPMSTPEHVLIKSKEEFFENLENYCCMFDIEFIQLESRIEYEHPLSKSKCSTIEGYMEDNGRIVYADRAVTSLTELDYKTFSKFYKWKNCRIFNFRRFKKGYLPKDLILSVLKFYGDKTKLKGVEGKEVEYLNSKENANSTYGMMVTDICRDEIVYNDEWGTTPADIDEIISRYNKSRNRFLYYAWGVWITAYARYNLFSGILAFGNDYVYSDTDSVKVKNYKKHIKYIQFYNKVVKYKLDMCLSHYGIPIEYTAPKTIKGVVKQLGEWDDEGSYTRFKTLGAKRYMTEKDGKISLTVAGLNKKVAIPYLLDKFGDKIFENFTDELYVPPEHTGKLTHTYLDYEQSAIVEDYLGNTDIIHELSSIHLSPCDFTLSLTENFKKYLQGKIMEMR
;
A
#
# COMPACT_ATOMS: atom_id res chain seq x y z
N MET A 1 36.87 -6.09 28.25
CA MET A 1 36.15 -7.19 28.95
C MET A 1 34.88 -6.58 29.54
N LEU A 2 33.83 -6.41 28.72
CA LEU A 2 32.55 -5.82 29.15
C LEU A 2 31.73 -6.94 29.79
N THR A 3 31.62 -6.87 31.12
CA THR A 3 30.75 -7.69 31.96
C THR A 3 29.28 -7.48 31.59
N LEU A 4 28.52 -8.58 31.64
CA LEU A 4 27.05 -8.62 31.63
C LEU A 4 26.45 -7.39 32.31
N ILE A 5 25.37 -6.81 31.76
CA ILE A 5 24.66 -5.70 32.41
C ILE A 5 24.24 -6.17 33.82
N SER A 6 24.84 -5.58 34.86
CA SER A 6 24.53 -6.01 36.22
C SER A 6 23.08 -5.69 36.60
N SER A 7 22.48 -6.53 37.45
CA SER A 7 21.12 -6.29 37.97
C SER A 7 20.96 -4.93 38.66
N LYS A 8 22.05 -4.37 39.21
CA LYS A 8 22.08 -3.01 39.75
C LYS A 8 21.89 -1.94 38.68
N ILE A 9 22.53 -2.09 37.51
CA ILE A 9 22.37 -1.16 36.38
C ILE A 9 20.96 -1.24 35.83
N ILE A 10 20.43 -2.46 35.64
CA ILE A 10 19.04 -2.68 35.20
C ILE A 10 18.07 -2.01 36.18
N GLY A 11 18.24 -2.27 37.48
CA GLY A 11 17.38 -1.70 38.51
C GLY A 11 17.44 -0.18 38.58
N PHE A 12 18.62 0.42 38.39
CA PHE A 12 18.78 1.87 38.31
C PHE A 12 18.09 2.44 37.05
N PHE A 13 18.37 1.88 35.88
CA PHE A 13 17.76 2.29 34.61
C PHE A 13 16.24 2.27 34.69
N VAL A 14 15.65 1.14 35.13
CA VAL A 14 14.20 1.00 35.19
C VAL A 14 13.58 1.99 36.17
N LYS A 15 14.15 2.15 37.38
CA LYS A 15 13.64 3.10 38.37
C LYS A 15 13.72 4.54 37.91
N THR A 16 14.77 4.91 37.20
CA THR A 16 14.96 6.27 36.69
C THR A 16 14.10 6.55 35.46
N ALA A 17 14.08 5.65 34.49
CA ALA A 17 13.34 5.84 33.23
C ALA A 17 11.82 5.78 33.42
N LEU A 18 11.34 5.04 34.42
CA LEU A 18 9.94 4.90 34.78
C LEU A 18 9.60 5.58 36.12
N SER A 19 10.35 6.60 36.52
CA SER A 19 10.11 7.31 37.78
C SER A 19 8.81 8.11 37.77
N GLU A 20 8.45 8.68 36.63
CA GLU A 20 7.27 9.53 36.44
C GLU A 20 6.52 9.14 35.18
N PHE A 21 5.26 8.71 35.34
CA PHE A 21 4.34 8.50 34.23
C PHE A 21 2.89 8.62 34.69
N ASN A 22 2.02 8.88 33.72
CA ASN A 22 0.58 8.82 33.92
C ASN A 22 0.04 7.47 33.43
N LEU A 23 -0.93 6.92 34.17
CA LEU A 23 -1.73 5.79 33.69
C LEU A 23 -2.96 6.31 32.95
N VAL A 24 -3.15 5.83 31.73
CA VAL A 24 -4.33 6.14 30.92
C VAL A 24 -5.14 4.89 30.64
N LYS A 25 -6.45 5.03 30.50
CA LYS A 25 -7.37 3.89 30.29
C LYS A 25 -7.99 3.96 28.92
N ASN A 26 -8.01 2.82 28.23
CA ASN A 26 -8.79 2.71 27.01
C ASN A 26 -10.28 2.41 27.31
N ASN A 27 -11.10 2.39 26.26
CA ASN A 27 -12.55 2.09 26.36
C ASN A 27 -12.87 0.68 26.90
N LYS A 28 -11.89 -0.24 26.93
CA LYS A 28 -12.01 -1.59 27.49
C LYS A 28 -11.53 -1.66 28.95
N LYS A 29 -11.25 -0.52 29.60
CA LYS A 29 -10.73 -0.41 30.98
C LYS A 29 -9.35 -1.08 31.18
N ILE A 30 -8.55 -1.17 30.13
CA ILE A 30 -7.14 -1.58 30.21
C ILE A 30 -6.29 -0.33 30.49
N ASN A 31 -5.38 -0.43 31.46
CA ASN A 31 -4.43 0.61 31.83
C ASN A 31 -3.19 0.55 30.91
N TYR A 32 -2.72 1.71 30.49
CA TYR A 32 -1.49 1.87 29.72
C TYR A 32 -0.58 2.86 30.42
N VAL A 33 0.71 2.53 30.47
CA VAL A 33 1.77 3.44 30.89
C VAL A 33 1.99 4.47 29.76
N ASN A 34 1.64 5.74 30.01
CA ASN A 34 1.62 6.77 28.98
C ASN A 34 2.99 7.44 28.79
N ILE A 35 3.95 6.70 28.22
CA ILE A 35 5.32 7.17 27.96
C ILE A 35 5.84 6.65 26.62
N PRO A 36 6.79 7.35 25.99
CA PRO A 36 7.46 6.85 24.79
C PRO A 36 8.49 5.77 25.15
N CYS A 37 8.38 4.59 24.53
CA CYS A 37 9.39 3.54 24.60
C CYS A 37 9.69 3.04 23.18
N ALA A 38 10.95 2.66 22.94
CA ALA A 38 11.39 2.11 21.67
C ALA A 38 12.37 0.95 21.87
N PHE A 39 12.39 0.01 20.93
CA PHE A 39 13.32 -1.12 20.93
C PHE A 39 13.84 -1.37 19.52
N ASP A 40 15.13 -1.68 19.43
CA ASP A 40 15.82 -1.99 18.19
C ASP A 40 16.91 -3.04 18.42
N ILE A 41 17.32 -3.72 17.34
CA ILE A 41 18.42 -4.68 17.36
C ILE A 41 19.34 -4.50 16.18
N GLU A 42 20.61 -4.80 16.39
CA GLU A 42 21.57 -4.97 15.31
C GLU A 42 21.93 -6.44 15.10
N THR A 43 21.98 -6.84 13.82
CA THR A 43 22.11 -8.25 13.44
C THR A 43 23.20 -8.49 12.41
N THR A 44 23.74 -9.71 12.43
CA THR A 44 24.68 -10.21 11.43
C THR A 44 24.02 -11.34 10.65
N SER A 45 24.17 -11.35 9.32
CA SER A 45 23.83 -12.49 8.46
C SER A 45 25.10 -13.16 7.95
N ILE A 46 25.23 -14.48 8.16
CA ILE A 46 26.37 -15.27 7.70
C ILE A 46 25.89 -16.50 6.92
N GLN A 47 26.79 -17.01 6.07
CA GLN A 47 26.63 -18.30 5.43
C GLN A 47 27.83 -19.18 5.75
N THR A 48 27.60 -20.26 6.50
CA THR A 48 28.64 -21.20 6.93
C THR A 48 28.37 -22.57 6.32
N SER A 49 29.31 -23.08 5.52
CA SER A 49 29.19 -24.39 4.84
C SER A 49 27.88 -24.55 4.04
N GLY A 50 27.42 -23.48 3.40
CA GLY A 50 26.17 -23.46 2.63
C GLY A 50 24.92 -23.15 3.44
N ASN A 51 24.96 -23.22 4.77
CA ASN A 51 23.82 -22.93 5.65
C ASN A 51 23.76 -21.44 5.99
N LYS A 52 22.58 -20.84 5.80
CA LYS A 52 22.30 -19.46 6.21
C LYS A 52 22.04 -19.41 7.71
N MET A 53 22.57 -18.39 8.37
CA MET A 53 22.31 -18.09 9.78
C MET A 53 22.31 -16.58 9.97
N ALA A 54 21.41 -16.07 10.80
CA ALA A 54 21.45 -14.69 11.25
C ALA A 54 21.23 -14.62 12.75
N PHE A 55 21.80 -13.62 13.40
CA PHE A 55 21.75 -13.46 14.86
C PHE A 55 21.93 -12.01 15.28
N MET A 56 21.35 -11.67 16.43
CA MET A 56 21.51 -10.37 17.07
C MET A 56 22.86 -10.30 17.80
N TYR A 57 23.59 -9.19 17.64
CA TYR A 57 24.83 -8.93 18.37
C TYR A 57 24.71 -7.75 19.35
N GLU A 58 23.69 -6.91 19.20
CA GLU A 58 23.38 -5.78 20.06
C GLU A 58 21.86 -5.56 20.08
N TRP A 59 21.34 -5.15 21.24
CA TRP A 59 19.98 -4.66 21.37
C TRP A 59 19.98 -3.34 22.13
N THR A 60 19.14 -2.41 21.69
CA THR A 60 18.94 -1.12 22.32
C THR A 60 17.49 -0.98 22.80
N LEU A 61 17.30 -0.64 24.07
CA LEU A 61 16.00 -0.30 24.67
C LEU A 61 15.99 1.17 25.11
N GLY A 62 15.07 1.94 24.54
CA GLY A 62 14.76 3.30 24.96
C GLY A 62 13.49 3.37 25.81
N ILE A 63 13.54 4.03 26.96
CA ILE A 63 12.37 4.35 27.80
C ILE A 63 12.46 5.80 28.23
N ASN A 64 11.48 6.61 27.83
CA ASN A 64 11.31 8.00 28.27
C ASN A 64 12.59 8.85 28.16
N GLY A 65 13.33 8.70 27.06
CA GLY A 65 14.57 9.43 26.79
C GLY A 65 15.84 8.79 27.37
N TYR A 66 15.73 7.80 28.24
CA TYR A 66 16.86 7.00 28.70
C TYR A 66 17.09 5.80 27.80
N VAL A 67 18.34 5.42 27.60
CA VAL A 67 18.72 4.31 26.72
C VAL A 67 19.59 3.30 27.47
N LEU A 68 19.27 2.03 27.28
CA LEU A 68 20.04 0.88 27.76
C LEU A 68 20.42 0.00 26.57
N ILE A 69 21.70 -0.33 26.46
CA ILE A 69 22.24 -1.22 25.42
C ILE A 69 22.69 -2.51 26.07
N GLY A 70 22.39 -3.63 25.44
CA GLY A 70 22.94 -4.94 25.79
C GLY A 70 23.40 -5.74 24.59
N ARG A 71 23.98 -6.91 24.86
CA ARG A 71 24.66 -7.75 23.85
C ARG A 71 24.08 -9.16 23.77
N LYS A 72 23.24 -9.56 24.73
CA LYS A 72 22.62 -10.89 24.80
C LYS A 72 21.12 -10.82 25.05
N TRP A 73 20.38 -11.76 24.49
CA TRP A 73 18.93 -11.87 24.69
C TRP A 73 18.54 -12.05 26.16
N ASP A 74 19.26 -12.85 26.94
CA ASP A 74 18.98 -13.07 28.36
C ASP A 74 19.00 -11.76 29.17
N GLU A 75 19.86 -10.80 28.78
CA GLU A 75 19.90 -9.48 29.40
C GLU A 75 18.61 -8.71 29.11
N PHE A 76 18.14 -8.73 27.87
CA PHE A 76 16.89 -8.07 27.48
C PHE A 76 15.67 -8.70 28.18
N ILE A 77 15.58 -10.03 28.22
CA ILE A 77 14.50 -10.74 28.92
C ILE A 77 14.52 -10.40 30.42
N THR A 78 15.71 -10.35 31.04
CA THR A 78 15.85 -9.93 32.44
C THR A 78 15.35 -8.50 32.68
N VAL A 79 15.62 -7.57 31.75
CA VAL A 79 15.10 -6.19 31.81
C VAL A 79 13.57 -6.20 31.73
N CYS A 80 12.98 -6.93 30.77
CA CYS A 80 11.53 -7.07 30.64
C CYS A 80 10.88 -7.63 31.91
N GLU A 81 11.47 -8.66 32.53
CA GLU A 81 10.97 -9.21 33.78
C GLU A 81 11.04 -8.21 34.94
N PHE A 82 12.13 -7.44 35.01
CA PHE A 82 12.29 -6.44 36.05
C PHE A 82 11.25 -5.32 35.90
N ILE A 83 10.98 -4.87 34.67
CA ILE A 83 9.92 -3.91 34.36
C ILE A 83 8.55 -4.47 34.77
N GLN A 84 8.24 -5.72 34.36
CA GLN A 84 6.98 -6.38 34.67
C GLN A 84 6.74 -6.46 36.19
N LYS A 85 7.74 -6.91 36.96
CA LYS A 85 7.66 -7.02 38.41
C LYS A 85 7.54 -5.65 39.10
N SER A 86 8.35 -4.67 38.66
CA SER A 86 8.39 -3.34 39.28
C SER A 86 7.09 -2.55 39.11
N TYR A 87 6.40 -2.76 37.98
CA TYR A 87 5.18 -2.00 37.63
C TYR A 87 3.92 -2.86 37.60
N SER A 88 4.00 -4.12 38.06
CA SER A 88 2.88 -5.07 38.07
C SER A 88 2.18 -5.15 36.72
N LEU A 89 2.97 -5.21 35.64
CA LEU A 89 2.43 -5.29 34.28
C LEU A 89 1.79 -6.66 34.04
N ASP A 90 0.69 -6.65 33.30
CA ASP A 90 -0.09 -7.82 32.92
C ASP A 90 -0.99 -7.48 31.71
N GLU A 91 -1.92 -8.36 31.35
CA GLU A 91 -2.86 -8.13 30.24
C GLU A 91 -3.80 -6.92 30.44
N LYS A 92 -3.88 -6.38 31.65
CA LYS A 92 -4.69 -5.21 32.02
C LYS A 92 -3.86 -3.97 32.32
N ASN A 93 -2.54 -4.11 32.50
CA ASN A 93 -1.58 -3.06 32.80
C ASN A 93 -0.42 -3.16 31.81
N ILE A 94 -0.48 -2.36 30.75
CA ILE A 94 0.35 -2.55 29.57
C ILE A 94 1.40 -1.45 29.44
N LEU A 95 2.65 -1.86 29.18
CA LEU A 95 3.69 -0.99 28.63
C LEU A 95 3.82 -1.21 27.13
N VAL A 96 3.76 -0.14 26.34
CA VAL A 96 3.88 -0.22 24.88
C VAL A 96 5.30 0.13 24.46
N ILE A 97 5.94 -0.75 23.69
CA ILE A 97 7.29 -0.56 23.13
C ILE A 97 7.18 -0.50 21.60
N TYR A 98 7.68 0.58 20.99
CA TYR A 98 7.64 0.73 19.55
C TYR A 98 8.92 0.20 18.88
N VAL A 99 8.76 -0.55 17.80
CA VAL A 99 9.86 -1.10 17.00
C VAL A 99 9.74 -0.58 15.57
N HIS A 100 10.83 -0.04 15.01
CA HIS A 100 10.82 0.58 13.69
C HIS A 100 11.04 -0.45 12.57
N ASN A 101 9.98 -1.23 12.32
CA ASN A 101 9.86 -2.36 11.40
C ASN A 101 9.64 -3.71 12.10
N LEU A 102 8.74 -3.74 13.10
CA LEU A 102 8.43 -4.91 13.94
C LEU A 102 8.41 -6.27 13.23
N SER A 103 8.04 -6.35 11.95
CA SER A 103 8.08 -7.60 11.19
C SER A 103 9.48 -8.25 11.13
N PHE A 104 10.54 -7.44 11.12
CA PHE A 104 11.92 -7.93 11.13
C PHE A 104 12.30 -8.45 12.52
N GLU A 105 12.20 -7.62 13.54
CA GLU A 105 12.63 -7.94 14.91
C GLU A 105 11.72 -9.00 15.54
N PHE A 106 10.42 -9.01 15.20
CA PHE A 106 9.50 -10.03 15.69
C PHE A 106 9.97 -11.43 15.31
N GLN A 107 10.58 -11.65 14.14
CA GLN A 107 11.11 -12.97 13.80
C GLN A 107 12.24 -13.42 14.74
N PHE A 108 13.01 -12.51 15.33
CA PHE A 108 13.98 -12.84 16.38
C PHE A 108 13.30 -13.00 17.75
N LEU A 109 12.22 -12.26 18.03
CA LEU A 109 11.51 -12.30 19.30
C LEU A 109 10.48 -13.44 19.42
N ARG A 110 9.99 -13.97 18.31
CA ARG A 110 8.74 -14.77 18.24
C ARG A 110 8.75 -16.04 19.09
N LYS A 111 9.92 -16.61 19.39
CA LYS A 111 10.10 -17.80 20.27
C LYS A 111 10.66 -17.47 21.65
N ARG A 112 10.86 -16.19 21.97
CA ARG A 112 11.44 -15.73 23.25
C ARG A 112 10.41 -15.24 24.26
N PHE A 113 9.19 -14.96 23.82
CA PHE A 113 8.10 -14.54 24.66
C PHE A 113 6.89 -15.45 24.46
N ASN A 114 6.10 -15.61 25.52
CA ASN A 114 4.76 -16.16 25.42
C ASN A 114 3.81 -15.07 24.91
N TRP A 115 3.25 -15.27 23.73
CA TRP A 115 2.37 -14.29 23.09
C TRP A 115 0.91 -14.53 23.44
N LYS A 116 0.25 -13.49 23.99
CA LYS A 116 -1.19 -13.49 24.25
C LYS A 116 -2.00 -13.12 23.02
N THR A 117 -1.49 -12.19 22.22
CA THR A 117 -2.16 -11.78 20.99
C THR A 117 -1.12 -11.20 20.03
N VAL A 118 -1.10 -11.71 18.80
CA VAL A 118 -0.33 -11.13 17.70
C VAL A 118 -1.33 -10.68 16.63
N PHE A 119 -1.47 -9.37 16.46
CA PHE A 119 -2.27 -8.81 15.39
C PHE A 119 -1.37 -8.50 14.20
N SER A 120 -1.69 -9.10 13.05
CA SER A 120 -0.89 -9.05 11.84
C SER A 120 -1.72 -8.61 10.63
N LEU A 121 -1.10 -7.87 9.71
CA LEU A 121 -1.77 -7.44 8.46
C LEU A 121 -1.74 -8.52 7.37
N ASP A 122 -0.76 -9.42 7.47
CA ASP A 122 -0.42 -10.50 6.54
C ASP A 122 0.42 -11.53 7.30
N GLU A 123 0.73 -12.67 6.71
CA GLU A 123 1.72 -13.59 7.29
C GLU A 123 3.06 -12.83 7.49
N ARG A 124 3.69 -12.98 8.67
CA ARG A 124 4.98 -12.36 9.01
C ARG A 124 5.01 -10.83 8.95
N LYS A 125 3.84 -10.16 8.99
CA LYS A 125 3.72 -8.69 9.08
C LYS A 125 2.99 -8.21 10.35
N PRO A 126 3.48 -8.58 11.55
CA PRO A 126 2.87 -8.16 12.80
C PRO A 126 2.91 -6.64 12.93
N ILE A 127 1.80 -6.07 13.38
CA ILE A 127 1.67 -4.64 13.66
C ILE A 127 1.59 -4.37 15.17
N ARG A 128 1.11 -5.34 15.94
CA ARG A 128 1.00 -5.29 17.39
C ARG A 128 1.11 -6.70 17.97
N ALA A 129 1.96 -6.90 18.98
CA ALA A 129 2.13 -8.18 19.66
C ALA A 129 2.20 -7.99 21.18
N LEU A 130 1.29 -8.61 21.93
CA LEU A 130 1.19 -8.53 23.38
C LEU A 130 1.72 -9.82 24.02
N THR A 131 2.63 -9.68 24.98
CA THR A 131 3.14 -10.79 25.80
C THR A 131 2.27 -11.01 27.04
N ASP A 132 2.42 -12.17 27.69
CA ASP A 132 1.84 -12.43 29.02
C ASP A 132 2.43 -11.56 30.14
N MET A 133 3.59 -10.93 29.90
CA MET A 133 4.24 -9.98 30.80
C MET A 133 3.64 -8.56 30.78
N GLY A 134 2.60 -8.32 29.97
CA GLY A 134 2.02 -6.98 29.82
C GLY A 134 2.89 -6.02 28.99
N ILE A 135 3.79 -6.55 28.16
CA ILE A 135 4.58 -5.74 27.21
C ILE A 135 3.96 -5.89 25.83
N GLU A 136 3.58 -4.77 25.22
CA GLU A 136 2.98 -4.72 23.89
C GLU A 136 3.93 -4.06 22.89
N PHE A 137 4.46 -4.85 21.96
CA PHE A 137 5.26 -4.35 20.86
C PHE A 137 4.37 -3.79 19.76
N ARG A 138 4.69 -2.61 19.22
CA ARG A 138 3.96 -1.96 18.11
C ARG A 138 4.92 -1.51 17.01
N CYS A 139 4.47 -1.56 15.76
CA CYS A 139 5.29 -1.15 14.61
C CYS A 139 5.22 0.37 14.35
N SER A 140 6.32 1.10 14.57
CA SER A 140 6.37 2.55 14.28
C SER A 140 6.56 2.85 12.78
N TYR A 141 7.08 1.90 11.99
CA TYR A 141 7.22 2.02 10.54
C TYR A 141 5.84 2.08 9.85
N LEU A 142 4.93 1.16 10.19
CA LEU A 142 3.56 1.17 9.66
C LEU A 142 2.73 2.36 10.16
N LEU A 143 3.03 2.86 11.36
CA LEU A 143 2.44 4.05 11.94
C LEU A 143 2.86 5.32 11.20
N SER A 144 4.16 5.50 10.95
CA SER A 144 4.70 6.71 10.34
C SER A 144 4.61 6.72 8.82
N GLY A 145 4.81 5.58 8.17
CA GLY A 145 4.98 5.47 6.72
C GLY A 145 6.34 5.97 6.22
N TYR A 146 7.30 6.23 7.12
CA TYR A 146 8.62 6.74 6.79
C TYR A 146 9.70 5.75 7.21
N SER A 147 10.80 5.67 6.46
CA SER A 147 12.04 5.09 6.97
C SER A 147 12.55 5.91 8.15
N LEU A 148 13.37 5.30 9.02
CA LEU A 148 13.84 5.93 10.24
C LEU A 148 14.57 7.26 9.99
N ALA A 149 15.48 7.27 9.01
CA ALA A 149 16.18 8.48 8.58
C ALA A 149 15.23 9.60 8.15
N LYS A 150 14.10 9.26 7.50
CA LYS A 150 13.09 10.24 7.11
C LYS A 150 12.21 10.66 8.28
N LEU A 151 11.89 9.74 9.18
CA LEU A 151 11.14 10.01 10.40
C LEU A 151 11.84 11.07 11.25
N ALA A 152 13.16 10.97 11.41
CA ALA A 152 13.97 11.96 12.14
C ALA A 152 13.83 13.38 11.57
N GLU A 153 13.69 13.54 10.24
CA GLU A 153 13.52 14.86 9.61
C GLU A 153 12.11 15.44 9.79
N GLN A 154 11.13 14.61 10.17
CA GLN A 154 9.73 15.00 10.34
C GLN A 154 9.38 15.37 11.78
N LEU A 155 10.32 15.20 12.72
CA LEU A 155 10.15 15.67 14.09
C LEU A 155 10.03 17.21 14.09
N THR A 156 9.15 17.71 14.96
CA THR A 156 8.77 19.13 15.04
C THR A 156 8.99 19.73 16.43
N GLU A 157 8.96 18.90 17.47
CA GLU A 157 9.07 19.32 18.87
C GLU A 157 10.43 18.91 19.47
N TYR A 158 10.97 17.78 19.01
CA TYR A 158 12.26 17.27 19.46
C TYR A 158 13.27 17.31 18.30
N SER A 159 14.51 17.70 18.61
CA SER A 159 15.63 17.62 17.66
C SER A 159 16.52 16.46 18.08
N VAL A 160 16.59 15.44 17.22
CA VAL A 160 17.50 14.31 17.38
C VAL A 160 18.53 14.38 16.24
N GLU A 161 19.82 14.19 16.54
CA GLU A 161 20.88 14.32 15.53
C GLU A 161 20.69 13.31 14.40
N LYS A 162 20.90 13.73 13.15
CA LYS A 162 20.84 12.81 12.01
C LYS A 162 22.15 12.04 11.91
N MET A 163 22.11 10.72 12.09
CA MET A 163 23.21 9.83 11.72
C MET A 163 22.75 8.96 10.56
N VAL A 164 23.58 8.88 9.51
CA VAL A 164 23.29 8.13 8.28
C VAL A 164 24.55 7.36 7.89
N GLY A 165 24.45 6.04 7.86
CA GLY A 165 25.44 5.17 7.22
C GLY A 165 26.69 4.85 8.05
N ASP A 166 26.56 4.72 9.37
CA ASP A 166 27.71 4.51 10.24
C ASP A 166 28.00 3.04 10.61
N LEU A 167 27.14 2.09 10.21
CA LEU A 167 27.35 0.64 10.38
C LEU A 167 27.59 -0.05 9.02
N ASP A 168 28.77 -0.67 8.87
CA ASP A 168 29.05 -1.55 7.73
C ASP A 168 28.45 -2.94 7.97
N TYR A 169 27.27 -3.17 7.39
CA TYR A 169 26.54 -4.44 7.49
C TYR A 169 27.22 -5.63 6.79
N ASN A 170 28.32 -5.41 6.05
CA ASN A 170 29.09 -6.52 5.46
C ASN A 170 30.07 -7.15 6.46
N LEU A 171 30.35 -6.49 7.58
CA LEU A 171 31.24 -7.01 8.61
C LEU A 171 30.48 -7.91 9.59
N VAL A 172 31.03 -9.11 9.83
CA VAL A 172 30.51 -10.05 10.81
C VAL A 172 30.83 -9.54 12.22
N ARG A 173 29.79 -9.23 13.00
CA ARG A 173 29.90 -8.85 14.42
C ARG A 173 29.20 -9.87 15.31
N ASN A 174 29.73 -10.11 16.50
CA ASN A 174 29.12 -10.89 17.57
C ASN A 174 29.05 -10.09 18.88
N ALA A 175 28.51 -10.69 19.95
CA ALA A 175 28.32 -10.02 21.24
C ALA A 175 29.66 -9.56 21.89
N LYS A 176 30.80 -10.12 21.47
CA LYS A 176 32.14 -9.76 21.96
C LYS A 176 32.80 -8.67 21.12
N THR A 177 32.32 -8.40 19.91
CA THR A 177 32.86 -7.36 19.03
C THR A 177 32.69 -5.98 19.70
N PRO A 178 33.78 -5.25 20.00
CA PRO A 178 33.69 -3.90 20.52
C PRO A 178 32.96 -2.99 19.53
N LEU A 179 32.00 -2.21 20.03
CA LEU A 179 31.36 -1.15 19.24
C LEU A 179 32.12 0.14 19.47
N THR A 180 32.43 0.83 18.39
CA THR A 180 33.03 2.16 18.42
C THR A 180 32.03 3.17 19.00
N GLU A 181 32.52 4.32 19.47
CA GLU A 181 31.65 5.40 19.93
C GLU A 181 30.65 5.85 18.87
N LYS A 182 31.04 5.81 17.59
CA LYS A 182 30.15 6.13 16.45
C LYS A 182 29.04 5.10 16.29
N GLU A 183 29.37 3.82 16.30
CA GLU A 183 28.38 2.73 16.20
C GLU A 183 27.42 2.76 17.39
N LEU A 184 27.91 2.98 18.62
CA LEU A 184 27.07 3.12 19.81
C LEU A 184 26.14 4.34 19.69
N LYS A 185 26.67 5.49 19.25
CA LYS A 185 25.87 6.69 19.05
C LYS A 185 24.76 6.45 18.03
N TYR A 186 25.06 5.74 16.94
CA TYR A 186 24.09 5.34 15.92
C TYR A 186 22.95 4.50 16.54
N CYS A 187 23.25 3.42 17.26
CA CYS A 187 22.25 2.56 17.90
C CYS A 187 21.35 3.34 18.90
N ILE A 188 21.97 4.21 19.71
CA ILE A 188 21.24 5.08 20.66
C ILE A 188 20.25 5.99 19.92
N ASN A 189 20.68 6.55 18.80
CA ASN A 189 19.91 7.53 18.07
C ASN A 189 18.69 6.93 17.39
N ASP A 190 18.78 5.69 16.92
CA ASP A 190 17.68 5.00 16.27
C ASP A 190 16.49 4.84 17.23
N VAL A 191 16.72 4.46 18.49
CA VAL A 191 15.65 4.42 19.50
C VAL A 191 15.20 5.82 19.96
N LEU A 192 16.11 6.81 20.04
CA LEU A 192 15.75 8.18 20.43
C LEU A 192 14.81 8.83 19.40
N VAL A 193 15.05 8.63 18.10
CA VAL A 193 14.18 9.11 17.02
C VAL A 193 12.78 8.53 17.18
N VAL A 194 12.67 7.22 17.42
CA VAL A 194 11.36 6.57 17.61
C VAL A 194 10.68 7.10 18.87
N MET A 195 11.38 7.22 20.00
CA MET A 195 10.80 7.76 21.24
C MET A 195 10.32 9.20 21.06
N ALA A 196 11.12 10.06 20.43
CA ALA A 196 10.74 11.44 20.12
C ALA A 196 9.46 11.48 19.26
N PHE A 197 9.39 10.66 18.23
CA PHE A 197 8.19 10.55 17.40
C PHE A 197 6.95 10.14 18.20
N ILE A 198 7.08 9.14 19.07
CA ILE A 198 5.97 8.68 19.92
C ILE A 198 5.59 9.74 20.96
N ALA A 199 6.55 10.48 21.51
CA ALA A 199 6.28 11.59 22.42
C ALA A 199 5.44 12.68 21.75
N GLU A 200 5.79 13.10 20.54
CA GLU A 200 4.97 14.03 19.76
C GLU A 200 3.58 13.48 19.47
N LYS A 201 3.46 12.16 19.24
CA LYS A 201 2.16 11.52 19.02
C LYS A 201 1.30 11.49 20.27
N ILE A 202 1.88 11.20 21.43
CA ILE A 202 1.18 11.29 22.72
C ILE A 202 0.69 12.73 22.92
N HIS A 203 1.52 13.73 22.65
CA HIS A 203 1.13 15.13 22.79
C HIS A 203 0.02 15.54 21.81
N LYS A 204 0.16 15.20 20.52
CA LYS A 204 -0.79 15.58 19.45
C LYS A 204 -2.12 14.83 19.54
N ASP A 205 -2.10 13.55 19.89
CA ASP A 205 -3.28 12.69 19.92
C ASP A 205 -3.92 12.61 21.32
N GLY A 206 -3.24 13.13 22.35
CA GLY A 206 -3.68 13.21 23.74
C GLY A 206 -3.02 12.16 24.64
N ASP A 207 -3.04 10.89 24.23
CA ASP A 207 -2.38 9.81 24.96
C ASP A 207 -2.06 8.60 24.06
N ILE A 208 -1.26 7.66 24.58
CA ILE A 208 -0.80 6.46 23.86
C ILE A 208 -1.92 5.53 23.38
N THR A 209 -3.12 5.63 23.95
CA THR A 209 -4.30 4.83 23.54
C THR A 209 -5.04 5.43 22.35
N GLN A 210 -4.81 6.70 22.03
CA GLN A 210 -5.39 7.39 20.87
C GLN A 210 -4.56 7.24 19.59
N ILE A 211 -3.27 6.90 19.74
CA ILE A 211 -2.35 6.65 18.61
C ILE A 211 -2.86 5.47 17.77
N GLN A 212 -3.03 5.70 16.47
CA GLN A 212 -3.47 4.66 15.55
C GLN A 212 -2.34 3.64 15.31
N LEU A 213 -2.69 2.43 14.86
CA LEU A 213 -1.67 1.42 14.52
C LEU A 213 -0.99 1.70 13.18
N THR A 214 -1.71 2.32 12.24
CA THR A 214 -1.20 2.63 10.90
C THR A 214 -1.44 4.09 10.55
N LYS A 215 -0.60 4.63 9.66
CA LYS A 215 -0.82 5.92 9.00
C LYS A 215 -2.20 6.01 8.34
N THR A 216 -2.60 4.97 7.61
CA THR A 216 -3.91 4.89 6.95
C THR A 216 -5.08 4.85 7.95
N GLY A 217 -4.82 4.39 9.18
CA GLY A 217 -5.77 4.43 10.29
C GLY A 217 -6.20 5.86 10.63
N TYR A 218 -5.27 6.83 10.59
CA TYR A 218 -5.61 8.24 10.82
C TYR A 218 -6.53 8.80 9.73
N VAL A 219 -6.29 8.47 8.46
CA VAL A 219 -7.16 8.89 7.36
C VAL A 219 -8.57 8.33 7.55
N ARG A 220 -8.67 7.03 7.89
CA ARG A 220 -9.96 6.38 8.15
C ARG A 220 -10.68 7.01 9.35
N ASP A 221 -9.96 7.25 10.44
CA ASP A 221 -10.52 7.85 11.65
C ASP A 221 -11.00 9.28 11.40
N TYR A 222 -10.21 10.08 10.67
CA TYR A 222 -10.57 11.42 10.23
C TYR A 222 -11.88 11.40 9.42
N CYS A 223 -11.94 10.62 8.32
CA CYS A 223 -13.14 10.56 7.49
C CYS A 223 -14.37 10.06 8.27
N ARG A 224 -14.18 9.10 9.18
CA ARG A 224 -15.25 8.59 10.05
C ARG A 224 -15.78 9.67 10.99
N LYS A 225 -14.87 10.43 11.62
CA LYS A 225 -15.22 11.55 12.50
C LYS A 225 -15.97 12.63 11.73
N GLU A 226 -15.54 12.96 10.51
CA GLU A 226 -16.25 13.91 9.65
C GLU A 226 -17.67 13.44 9.32
N CYS A 227 -17.80 12.20 8.88
CA CYS A 227 -19.09 11.61 8.53
C CYS A 227 -20.07 11.53 9.72
N PHE A 228 -19.57 11.27 10.92
CA PHE A 228 -20.41 11.13 12.10
C PHE A 228 -20.65 12.45 12.85
N TRP A 229 -19.71 13.40 12.80
CA TRP A 229 -19.68 14.54 13.73
C TRP A 229 -19.27 15.89 13.13
N HIS A 230 -18.87 16.03 11.85
CA HIS A 230 -18.48 17.32 11.23
C HIS A 230 -17.54 18.18 12.12
N HIS A 231 -16.37 17.66 12.53
CA HIS A 231 -15.45 18.32 13.46
C HIS A 231 -15.95 18.67 14.90
N GLY A 232 -17.20 18.39 15.27
CA GLY A 232 -17.76 18.70 16.59
C GLY A 232 -17.73 17.53 17.59
N THR A 233 -18.18 17.78 18.82
CA THR A 233 -18.27 16.71 19.83
C THR A 233 -19.50 15.83 19.59
N ARG A 234 -19.45 14.60 20.12
CA ARG A 234 -20.56 13.63 20.06
C ARG A 234 -21.88 14.18 20.61
N LYS A 235 -21.84 15.14 21.55
CA LYS A 235 -23.03 15.73 22.18
C LYS A 235 -23.69 16.79 21.28
N ASP A 236 -22.90 17.49 20.48
CA ASP A 236 -23.40 18.64 19.69
C ASP A 236 -24.02 18.20 18.35
N ASN A 237 -23.61 17.05 17.83
CA ASN A 237 -23.93 16.61 16.47
C ASN A 237 -24.70 15.29 16.39
N GLU A 238 -25.58 15.02 17.37
CA GLU A 238 -26.36 13.77 17.42
C GLU A 238 -27.24 13.56 16.18
N LYS A 239 -27.84 14.64 15.65
CA LYS A 239 -28.66 14.62 14.43
C LYS A 239 -27.86 14.18 13.20
N VAL A 240 -26.64 14.69 13.05
CA VAL A 240 -25.71 14.34 11.97
C VAL A 240 -25.40 12.84 12.04
N TYR A 241 -25.04 12.36 13.23
CA TYR A 241 -24.76 10.95 13.45
C TYR A 241 -25.95 10.06 13.09
N TYR A 242 -27.17 10.37 13.56
CA TYR A 242 -28.34 9.56 13.24
C TYR A 242 -28.69 9.58 11.76
N ALA A 243 -28.58 10.73 11.09
CA ALA A 243 -28.81 10.84 9.65
C ALA A 243 -27.82 9.97 8.86
N TYR A 244 -26.53 10.06 9.17
CA TYR A 244 -25.50 9.25 8.51
C TYR A 244 -25.66 7.77 8.83
N ARG A 245 -25.98 7.41 10.09
CA ARG A 245 -26.26 6.02 10.48
C ARG A 245 -27.47 5.45 9.77
N LYS A 246 -28.53 6.24 9.57
CA LYS A 246 -29.71 5.82 8.81
C LYS A 246 -29.32 5.45 7.37
N LEU A 247 -28.51 6.30 6.72
CA LEU A 247 -27.97 6.01 5.38
C LEU A 247 -27.13 4.73 5.37
N ILE A 248 -26.10 4.62 6.22
CA ILE A 248 -25.20 3.45 6.19
C ILE A 248 -25.93 2.16 6.55
N ASN A 249 -26.85 2.20 7.52
CA ASN A 249 -27.67 1.05 7.86
C ASN A 249 -28.59 0.61 6.71
N SER A 250 -28.97 1.50 5.79
CA SER A 250 -29.74 1.11 4.60
C SER A 250 -28.87 0.59 3.44
N LEU A 251 -27.55 0.60 3.58
CA LEU A 251 -26.61 0.07 2.58
C LEU A 251 -26.00 -1.23 3.10
N THR A 252 -26.69 -2.35 2.93
CA THR A 252 -26.24 -3.67 3.39
C THR A 252 -25.93 -4.60 2.22
N LEU A 253 -25.14 -5.65 2.48
CA LEU A 253 -24.83 -6.71 1.53
C LEU A 253 -25.17 -8.08 2.11
N THR A 254 -25.59 -9.00 1.27
CA THR A 254 -25.57 -10.44 1.54
C THR A 254 -24.22 -11.05 1.12
N PRO A 255 -23.84 -12.24 1.63
CA PRO A 255 -22.62 -12.94 1.20
C PRO A 255 -22.51 -13.15 -0.31
N ILE A 256 -23.63 -13.48 -0.97
CA ILE A 256 -23.67 -13.71 -2.42
C ILE A 256 -23.42 -12.41 -3.20
N GLU A 257 -24.02 -11.30 -2.76
CA GLU A 257 -23.79 -9.98 -3.36
C GLU A 257 -22.35 -9.53 -3.16
N TYR A 258 -21.80 -9.76 -1.97
CA TYR A 258 -20.40 -9.46 -1.67
C TYR A 258 -19.44 -10.27 -2.55
N ALA A 259 -19.70 -11.58 -2.71
CA ALA A 259 -18.91 -12.43 -3.59
C ALA A 259 -18.97 -11.97 -5.06
N GLN A 260 -20.12 -11.50 -5.54
CA GLN A 260 -20.23 -10.92 -6.88
C GLN A 260 -19.44 -9.60 -6.99
N LEU A 261 -19.56 -8.70 -6.01
CA LEU A 261 -18.75 -7.46 -5.96
C LEU A 261 -17.25 -7.75 -5.99
N LYS A 262 -16.79 -8.81 -5.30
CA LYS A 262 -15.39 -9.26 -5.33
C LYS A 262 -14.93 -9.72 -6.70
N ARG A 263 -15.79 -10.39 -7.47
CA ARG A 263 -15.49 -10.79 -8.86
C ARG A 263 -15.44 -9.59 -9.80
N VAL A 264 -16.41 -8.67 -9.68
CA VAL A 264 -16.49 -7.43 -10.47
C VAL A 264 -15.34 -6.46 -10.15
N PHE A 265 -14.86 -6.46 -8.92
CA PHE A 265 -13.79 -5.57 -8.49
C PHE A 265 -12.50 -5.81 -9.30
N MET A 266 -12.00 -4.76 -9.95
CA MET A 266 -10.70 -4.71 -10.60
C MET A 266 -9.97 -3.46 -10.13
N GLY A 267 -8.64 -3.50 -10.06
CA GLY A 267 -7.83 -2.31 -9.72
C GLY A 267 -7.74 -1.31 -10.86
N GLY A 268 -6.66 -0.52 -10.85
CA GLY A 268 -6.23 0.27 -12.01
C GLY A 268 -5.88 -0.62 -13.21
N PHE A 269 -5.93 -0.03 -14.41
CA PHE A 269 -5.51 -0.71 -15.63
C PHE A 269 -4.08 -0.32 -15.99
N THR A 270 -3.22 -1.31 -16.18
CA THR A 270 -1.82 -1.11 -16.61
C THR A 270 -1.53 -2.13 -17.69
N HIS A 271 -1.12 -1.65 -18.86
CA HIS A 271 -0.79 -2.51 -19.99
C HIS A 271 0.05 -1.76 -21.03
N ALA A 272 0.82 -2.52 -21.82
CA ALA A 272 1.61 -1.99 -22.92
C ALA A 272 0.93 -2.37 -24.22
N ASN A 273 0.82 -1.44 -25.16
CA ASN A 273 0.40 -1.78 -26.51
C ASN A 273 1.48 -2.69 -27.14
N HIS A 274 1.09 -3.92 -27.49
CA HIS A 274 1.99 -4.95 -27.97
C HIS A 274 2.76 -4.55 -29.25
N PHE A 275 2.23 -3.64 -30.07
CA PHE A 275 2.94 -3.13 -31.25
C PHE A 275 4.23 -2.38 -30.92
N TYR A 276 4.36 -1.89 -29.69
CA TYR A 276 5.48 -1.05 -29.24
C TYR A 276 6.38 -1.73 -28.19
N VAL A 277 6.04 -2.96 -27.79
CA VAL A 277 6.85 -3.72 -26.84
C VAL A 277 8.21 -4.03 -27.46
N ASP A 278 9.25 -3.89 -26.63
CA ASP A 278 10.66 -4.05 -26.99
C ASP A 278 11.18 -3.08 -28.08
N LYS A 279 10.42 -2.02 -28.40
CA LYS A 279 10.87 -0.98 -29.34
C LYS A 279 11.36 0.26 -28.60
N ILE A 280 12.48 0.81 -29.06
CA ILE A 280 12.93 2.14 -28.63
C ILE A 280 12.08 3.17 -29.37
N LEU A 281 11.29 3.92 -28.61
CA LEU A 281 10.42 4.95 -29.15
C LEU A 281 10.98 6.33 -28.81
N HIS A 282 10.80 7.27 -29.73
CA HIS A 282 11.24 8.65 -29.55
C HIS A 282 10.05 9.60 -29.44
N ASN A 283 10.25 10.70 -28.70
CA ASN A 283 9.30 11.80 -28.57
C ASN A 283 7.92 11.36 -28.06
N ILE A 284 7.90 10.54 -27.02
CA ILE A 284 6.66 10.05 -26.39
C ILE A 284 6.16 11.09 -25.38
N ARG A 285 4.91 11.51 -25.50
CA ARG A 285 4.27 12.43 -24.54
C ARG A 285 3.58 11.64 -23.44
N SER A 286 3.59 12.17 -22.21
CA SER A 286 2.89 11.60 -21.06
C SER A 286 1.74 12.49 -20.61
N PHE A 287 0.57 11.90 -20.43
CA PHE A 287 -0.57 12.54 -19.77
C PHE A 287 -0.99 11.71 -18.56
N ASP A 288 -1.35 12.37 -17.47
CA ASP A 288 -1.76 11.75 -16.21
C ASP A 288 -3.00 12.46 -15.65
N PHE A 289 -3.97 11.72 -15.09
CA PHE A 289 -5.07 12.35 -14.40
C PHE A 289 -4.61 12.99 -13.10
N THR A 290 -4.98 14.24 -12.87
CA THR A 290 -4.73 14.89 -11.58
C THR A 290 -5.58 14.26 -10.48
N SER A 291 -5.02 13.28 -9.78
CA SER A 291 -5.67 12.52 -8.69
C SER A 291 -6.94 11.79 -9.14
N SER A 292 -6.78 10.78 -10.01
CA SER A 292 -7.88 10.00 -10.64
C SER A 292 -8.98 9.54 -9.65
N TYR A 293 -8.63 8.76 -8.61
CA TYR A 293 -9.66 8.26 -7.68
C TYR A 293 -10.36 9.36 -6.89
N PRO A 294 -9.66 10.34 -6.27
CA PRO A 294 -10.31 11.51 -5.69
C PRO A 294 -11.27 12.24 -6.64
N ALA A 295 -10.89 12.41 -7.91
CA ALA A 295 -11.75 13.06 -8.90
C ALA A 295 -13.05 12.28 -9.13
N VAL A 296 -12.96 10.96 -9.30
CA VAL A 296 -14.13 10.08 -9.44
C VAL A 296 -15.06 10.19 -8.24
N MET A 297 -14.51 10.17 -7.03
CA MET A 297 -15.28 10.30 -5.77
C MET A 297 -16.07 11.61 -5.69
N CYS A 298 -15.59 12.67 -6.33
CA CYS A 298 -16.20 14.00 -6.32
C CYS A 298 -16.99 14.34 -7.59
N SER A 299 -17.06 13.47 -8.60
CA SER A 299 -17.69 13.77 -9.90
C SER A 299 -18.72 12.75 -10.35
N GLU A 300 -18.70 11.52 -9.84
CA GLU A 300 -19.57 10.45 -10.31
C GLU A 300 -20.63 10.05 -9.27
N MET A 301 -21.63 9.28 -9.73
CA MET A 301 -22.67 8.72 -8.85
C MET A 301 -22.44 7.22 -8.59
N PHE A 302 -22.75 6.79 -7.39
CA PHE A 302 -22.40 5.50 -6.81
C PHE A 302 -23.63 4.71 -6.34
N PRO A 303 -23.47 3.40 -6.04
CA PRO A 303 -24.50 2.59 -5.40
C PRO A 303 -24.98 3.17 -4.05
N MET A 304 -26.22 3.65 -4.01
CA MET A 304 -26.86 4.29 -2.86
C MET A 304 -28.14 3.55 -2.40
N SER A 305 -28.15 2.23 -2.58
CA SER A 305 -29.15 1.32 -2.02
C SER A 305 -28.54 -0.05 -1.72
N THR A 306 -29.31 -0.95 -1.11
CA THR A 306 -29.09 -2.39 -1.27
C THR A 306 -29.27 -2.77 -2.75
N PRO A 307 -28.62 -3.83 -3.23
CA PRO A 307 -28.85 -4.33 -4.57
C PRO A 307 -30.28 -4.88 -4.69
N GLU A 308 -30.93 -4.58 -5.80
CA GLU A 308 -32.18 -5.20 -6.21
C GLU A 308 -31.86 -6.25 -7.29
N HIS A 309 -32.26 -7.50 -7.07
CA HIS A 309 -32.12 -8.55 -8.07
C HIS A 309 -33.25 -8.42 -9.10
N VAL A 310 -32.90 -8.29 -10.38
CA VAL A 310 -33.86 -8.04 -11.46
C VAL A 310 -33.71 -9.13 -12.52
N LEU A 311 -34.83 -9.73 -12.91
CA LEU A 311 -34.89 -10.62 -14.06
C LEU A 311 -35.06 -9.78 -15.32
N ILE A 312 -34.01 -9.68 -16.14
CA ILE A 312 -34.02 -8.97 -17.42
C ILE A 312 -34.84 -9.77 -18.44
N LYS A 313 -35.91 -9.17 -18.98
CA LYS A 313 -36.84 -9.80 -19.91
C LYS A 313 -36.61 -9.42 -21.36
N SER A 314 -35.96 -8.27 -21.62
CA SER A 314 -35.64 -7.83 -22.97
C SER A 314 -34.31 -7.08 -23.05
N LYS A 315 -33.85 -6.85 -24.28
CA LYS A 315 -32.64 -6.07 -24.56
C LYS A 315 -32.83 -4.59 -24.19
N GLU A 316 -34.02 -4.05 -24.43
CA GLU A 316 -34.38 -2.68 -24.10
C GLU A 316 -34.31 -2.46 -22.58
N GLU A 317 -34.91 -3.37 -21.81
CA GLU A 317 -34.86 -3.33 -20.35
C GLU A 317 -33.41 -3.41 -19.83
N PHE A 318 -32.57 -4.25 -20.45
CA PHE A 318 -31.16 -4.32 -20.11
C PHE A 318 -30.46 -2.96 -20.26
N PHE A 319 -30.61 -2.30 -21.42
CA PHE A 319 -29.96 -1.01 -21.67
C PHE A 319 -30.53 0.12 -20.81
N GLU A 320 -31.85 0.14 -20.58
CA GLU A 320 -32.49 1.09 -19.67
C GLU A 320 -31.89 0.96 -18.25
N ASN A 321 -31.65 -0.27 -17.79
CA ASN A 321 -31.00 -0.48 -16.50
C ASN A 321 -29.55 0.05 -16.48
N LEU A 322 -28.74 -0.24 -17.51
CA LEU A 322 -27.34 0.22 -17.59
C LEU A 322 -27.19 1.75 -17.68
N GLU A 323 -28.23 2.45 -18.15
CA GLU A 323 -28.27 3.90 -18.21
C GLU A 323 -28.63 4.50 -16.85
N ASN A 324 -29.71 4.02 -16.25
CA ASN A 324 -30.33 4.65 -15.09
C ASN A 324 -29.76 4.18 -13.74
N TYR A 325 -29.18 2.97 -13.67
CA TYR A 325 -28.73 2.36 -12.41
C TYR A 325 -27.24 2.00 -12.44
N CYS A 326 -26.67 1.88 -11.24
CA CYS A 326 -25.40 1.18 -11.08
C CYS A 326 -25.74 -0.32 -11.14
N CYS A 327 -25.15 -1.07 -12.06
CA CYS A 327 -25.52 -2.46 -12.30
C CYS A 327 -24.30 -3.36 -12.13
N MET A 328 -24.51 -4.52 -11.51
CA MET A 328 -23.55 -5.62 -11.56
C MET A 328 -24.23 -6.90 -12.00
N PHE A 329 -23.57 -7.66 -12.86
CA PHE A 329 -24.13 -8.88 -13.42
C PHE A 329 -23.02 -9.81 -13.89
N ASP A 330 -23.38 -11.09 -14.02
CA ASP A 330 -22.53 -12.09 -14.64
C ASP A 330 -22.88 -12.18 -16.13
N ILE A 331 -21.88 -12.36 -16.98
CA ILE A 331 -22.02 -12.43 -18.43
C ILE A 331 -21.19 -13.59 -18.98
N GLU A 332 -21.80 -14.35 -19.89
CA GLU A 332 -21.15 -15.34 -20.74
C GLU A 332 -21.07 -14.78 -22.16
N PHE A 333 -19.86 -14.62 -22.69
CA PHE A 333 -19.62 -14.26 -24.08
C PHE A 333 -19.33 -15.51 -24.90
N ILE A 334 -19.90 -15.57 -26.12
CA ILE A 334 -19.64 -16.60 -27.12
C ILE A 334 -18.99 -15.95 -28.34
N GLN A 335 -17.84 -16.48 -28.73
CA GLN A 335 -16.95 -15.93 -29.77
C GLN A 335 -16.59 -14.47 -29.49
N LEU A 336 -16.01 -14.20 -28.32
CA LEU A 336 -15.51 -12.89 -27.96
C LEU A 336 -14.24 -12.59 -28.78
N GLU A 337 -14.21 -11.47 -29.48
CA GLU A 337 -13.09 -11.08 -30.32
C GLU A 337 -12.86 -9.57 -30.21
N SER A 338 -11.60 -9.16 -30.13
CA SER A 338 -11.28 -7.74 -30.09
C SER A 338 -11.66 -7.04 -31.40
N ARG A 339 -12.17 -5.81 -31.28
CA ARG A 339 -12.47 -4.91 -32.41
C ARG A 339 -11.29 -4.01 -32.76
N ILE A 340 -10.35 -3.87 -31.84
CA ILE A 340 -9.24 -2.94 -31.94
C ILE A 340 -7.95 -3.69 -31.63
N GLU A 341 -6.86 -3.26 -32.26
CA GLU A 341 -5.60 -4.00 -32.16
C GLU A 341 -4.70 -3.46 -31.06
N TYR A 342 -4.86 -2.20 -30.63
CA TYR A 342 -3.89 -1.55 -29.74
C TYR A 342 -4.10 -1.81 -28.23
N GLU A 343 -5.25 -2.35 -27.80
CA GLU A 343 -5.49 -2.62 -26.37
C GLU A 343 -6.68 -3.57 -26.10
N HIS A 344 -6.60 -4.32 -24.98
CA HIS A 344 -7.56 -5.36 -24.59
C HIS A 344 -7.95 -5.27 -23.09
N PRO A 345 -9.19 -4.82 -22.76
CA PRO A 345 -9.59 -4.59 -21.36
C PRO A 345 -9.76 -5.84 -20.46
N LEU A 346 -10.22 -6.96 -21.01
CA LEU A 346 -10.60 -8.14 -20.22
C LEU A 346 -9.34 -8.90 -19.76
N SER A 347 -9.16 -8.97 -18.45
CA SER A 347 -8.10 -9.79 -17.83
C SER A 347 -8.51 -11.26 -17.79
N LYS A 348 -7.63 -12.18 -18.20
CA LYS A 348 -7.84 -13.62 -18.03
C LYS A 348 -8.14 -14.01 -16.59
N SER A 349 -7.42 -13.40 -15.64
CA SER A 349 -7.60 -13.64 -14.20
C SER A 349 -8.97 -13.20 -13.65
N LYS A 350 -9.79 -12.53 -14.46
CA LYS A 350 -11.16 -12.12 -14.11
C LYS A 350 -12.22 -13.03 -14.73
N CYS A 351 -11.83 -13.94 -15.63
CA CYS A 351 -12.73 -14.94 -16.15
C CYS A 351 -12.87 -16.09 -15.16
N SER A 352 -14.11 -16.42 -14.76
CA SER A 352 -14.40 -17.64 -14.00
C SER A 352 -14.28 -18.89 -14.88
N THR A 353 -14.48 -18.73 -16.19
CA THR A 353 -14.31 -19.78 -17.19
C THR A 353 -13.84 -19.16 -18.49
N ILE A 354 -12.87 -19.80 -19.15
CA ILE A 354 -12.39 -19.38 -20.46
C ILE A 354 -11.94 -20.60 -21.28
N GLU A 355 -12.36 -20.66 -22.54
CA GLU A 355 -12.10 -21.76 -23.46
C GLU A 355 -11.69 -21.21 -24.82
N GLY A 356 -10.77 -21.92 -25.50
CA GLY A 356 -10.31 -21.58 -26.85
C GLY A 356 -9.88 -20.11 -26.99
N TYR A 357 -8.92 -19.66 -26.18
CA TYR A 357 -8.57 -18.25 -26.06
C TYR A 357 -7.15 -17.91 -26.54
N MET A 358 -6.99 -16.64 -26.90
CA MET A 358 -5.71 -16.00 -27.17
C MET A 358 -5.53 -14.82 -26.21
N GLU A 359 -4.34 -14.66 -25.66
CA GLU A 359 -4.04 -13.58 -24.72
C GLU A 359 -2.80 -12.75 -25.10
N ASP A 360 -2.93 -11.44 -24.91
CA ASP A 360 -1.88 -10.43 -24.95
C ASP A 360 -1.47 -10.13 -23.50
N ASN A 361 -0.40 -10.76 -23.02
CA ASN A 361 0.15 -10.58 -21.68
C ASN A 361 -0.91 -10.63 -20.55
N GLY A 362 -1.78 -11.65 -20.60
CA GLY A 362 -2.86 -11.84 -19.63
C GLY A 362 -4.18 -11.11 -19.95
N ARG A 363 -4.25 -10.39 -21.08
CA ARG A 363 -5.47 -9.75 -21.60
C ARG A 363 -6.07 -10.56 -22.74
N ILE A 364 -7.37 -10.76 -22.73
CA ILE A 364 -8.04 -11.61 -23.73
C ILE A 364 -8.17 -10.86 -25.05
N VAL A 365 -7.57 -11.41 -26.11
CA VAL A 365 -7.72 -10.91 -27.49
C VAL A 365 -8.92 -11.59 -28.15
N TYR A 366 -9.05 -12.89 -27.91
CA TYR A 366 -10.09 -13.77 -28.43
C TYR A 366 -10.44 -14.86 -27.42
N ALA A 367 -11.70 -15.31 -27.39
CA ALA A 367 -12.12 -16.53 -26.71
C ALA A 367 -13.37 -17.13 -27.37
N ASP A 368 -13.39 -18.45 -27.57
CA ASP A 368 -14.60 -19.18 -27.99
C ASP A 368 -15.73 -19.00 -26.96
N ARG A 369 -15.36 -19.07 -25.68
CA ARG A 369 -16.25 -18.88 -24.55
C ARG A 369 -15.52 -18.18 -23.41
N ALA A 370 -16.12 -17.14 -22.84
CA ALA A 370 -15.60 -16.42 -21.67
C ALA A 370 -16.72 -16.03 -20.71
N VAL A 371 -16.59 -16.40 -19.43
CA VAL A 371 -17.55 -16.07 -18.37
C VAL A 371 -16.88 -15.13 -17.36
N THR A 372 -17.50 -13.98 -17.07
CA THR A 372 -16.99 -12.97 -16.15
C THR A 372 -18.13 -12.20 -15.47
N SER A 373 -17.82 -11.42 -14.43
CA SER A 373 -18.75 -10.46 -13.81
C SER A 373 -18.34 -9.03 -14.18
N LEU A 374 -19.31 -8.15 -14.48
CA LEU A 374 -19.07 -6.77 -14.93
C LEU A 374 -19.94 -5.75 -14.19
N THR A 375 -19.47 -4.50 -14.14
CA THR A 375 -20.34 -3.33 -13.95
C THR A 375 -20.96 -2.85 -15.27
N GLU A 376 -21.92 -1.91 -15.20
CA GLU A 376 -22.40 -1.20 -16.39
C GLU A 376 -21.28 -0.45 -17.14
N LEU A 377 -20.26 0.02 -16.42
CA LEU A 377 -19.13 0.76 -16.99
C LEU A 377 -18.15 -0.17 -17.70
N ASP A 378 -17.91 -1.35 -17.13
CA ASP A 378 -17.08 -2.37 -17.77
C ASP A 378 -17.78 -2.86 -19.06
N TYR A 379 -19.10 -3.08 -19.05
CA TYR A 379 -19.86 -3.42 -20.26
C TYR A 379 -19.79 -2.33 -21.34
N LYS A 380 -19.98 -1.05 -20.96
CA LYS A 380 -19.84 0.10 -21.88
C LYS A 380 -18.43 0.19 -22.47
N THR A 381 -17.41 -0.17 -21.69
CA THR A 381 -16.04 -0.29 -22.19
C THR A 381 -15.94 -1.46 -23.17
N PHE A 382 -16.33 -2.66 -22.76
CA PHE A 382 -16.12 -3.88 -23.55
C PHE A 382 -16.85 -3.84 -24.88
N SER A 383 -18.04 -3.26 -24.95
CA SER A 383 -18.78 -3.06 -26.21
C SER A 383 -18.07 -2.16 -27.24
N LYS A 384 -17.10 -1.34 -26.80
CA LYS A 384 -16.24 -0.55 -27.70
C LYS A 384 -14.98 -1.32 -28.13
N PHE A 385 -14.46 -2.18 -27.27
CA PHE A 385 -13.19 -2.90 -27.48
C PHE A 385 -13.37 -4.31 -28.06
N TYR A 386 -14.56 -4.91 -27.93
CA TYR A 386 -14.86 -6.27 -28.35
C TYR A 386 -16.17 -6.37 -29.12
N LYS A 387 -16.23 -7.35 -30.01
CA LYS A 387 -17.43 -7.90 -30.62
C LYS A 387 -17.61 -9.33 -30.11
N TRP A 388 -18.83 -9.82 -30.14
CA TRP A 388 -19.15 -11.19 -29.80
C TRP A 388 -20.36 -11.63 -30.62
N LYS A 389 -20.50 -12.94 -30.85
CA LYS A 389 -21.64 -13.49 -31.59
C LYS A 389 -22.91 -13.44 -30.74
N ASN A 390 -22.82 -13.99 -29.52
CA ASN A 390 -23.92 -14.04 -28.57
C ASN A 390 -23.39 -13.76 -27.16
N CYS A 391 -24.26 -13.27 -26.28
CA CYS A 391 -23.98 -13.26 -24.85
C CYS A 391 -25.21 -13.68 -24.05
N ARG A 392 -24.99 -14.15 -22.82
CA ARG A 392 -26.04 -14.45 -21.84
C ARG A 392 -25.76 -13.69 -20.56
N ILE A 393 -26.81 -13.11 -19.97
CA ILE A 393 -26.75 -12.30 -18.74
C ILE A 393 -27.39 -13.08 -17.59
N PHE A 394 -26.73 -13.11 -16.44
CA PHE A 394 -27.19 -13.81 -15.25
C PHE A 394 -26.93 -12.97 -14.00
N ASN A 395 -27.61 -13.28 -12.89
CA ASN A 395 -27.37 -12.67 -11.58
C ASN A 395 -27.38 -11.14 -11.63
N PHE A 396 -28.32 -10.55 -12.36
CA PHE A 396 -28.38 -9.12 -12.60
C PHE A 396 -28.90 -8.39 -11.37
N ARG A 397 -28.10 -7.43 -10.88
CA ARG A 397 -28.42 -6.61 -9.72
C ARG A 397 -28.25 -5.14 -10.06
N ARG A 398 -29.17 -4.31 -9.61
CA ARG A 398 -29.11 -2.85 -9.78
C ARG A 398 -29.14 -2.13 -8.45
N PHE A 399 -28.53 -0.95 -8.41
CA PHE A 399 -28.51 -0.05 -7.27
C PHE A 399 -28.99 1.34 -7.71
N LYS A 400 -29.71 2.04 -6.82
CA LYS A 400 -30.01 3.46 -7.03
C LYS A 400 -28.71 4.26 -7.07
N LYS A 401 -28.63 5.25 -7.97
CA LYS A 401 -27.46 6.13 -8.09
C LYS A 401 -27.58 7.33 -7.15
N GLY A 402 -26.46 7.75 -6.57
CA GLY A 402 -26.34 9.03 -5.88
C GLY A 402 -24.89 9.41 -5.63
N TYR A 403 -24.62 10.70 -5.39
CA TYR A 403 -23.28 11.16 -4.99
C TYR A 403 -22.88 10.60 -3.62
N LEU A 404 -21.58 10.44 -3.37
CA LEU A 404 -21.07 10.06 -2.05
C LEU A 404 -21.50 11.07 -0.98
N PRO A 405 -21.58 10.65 0.30
CA PRO A 405 -21.95 11.57 1.38
C PRO A 405 -21.07 12.83 1.40
N LYS A 406 -21.70 13.99 1.66
CA LYS A 406 -21.07 15.31 1.65
C LYS A 406 -19.75 15.35 2.43
N ASP A 407 -19.72 14.80 3.63
CA ASP A 407 -18.56 14.83 4.53
C ASP A 407 -17.37 14.03 4.00
N LEU A 408 -17.66 12.97 3.27
CA LEU A 408 -16.66 12.14 2.61
C LEU A 408 -16.05 12.89 1.43
N ILE A 409 -16.87 13.61 0.64
CA ILE A 409 -16.41 14.49 -0.44
C ILE A 409 -15.51 15.61 0.12
N LEU A 410 -15.95 16.29 1.18
CA LEU A 410 -15.15 17.33 1.83
C LEU A 410 -13.80 16.80 2.34
N SER A 411 -13.80 15.59 2.93
CA SER A 411 -12.56 14.92 3.34
C SER A 411 -11.61 14.68 2.16
N VAL A 412 -12.13 14.18 1.03
CA VAL A 412 -11.35 13.94 -0.19
C VAL A 412 -10.75 15.25 -0.72
N LEU A 413 -11.58 16.30 -0.81
CA LEU A 413 -11.15 17.63 -1.28
C LEU A 413 -10.07 18.22 -0.37
N LYS A 414 -10.18 18.03 0.95
CA LYS A 414 -9.13 18.44 1.90
C LYS A 414 -7.81 17.74 1.62
N PHE A 415 -7.80 16.39 1.57
CA PHE A 415 -6.56 15.65 1.32
C PHE A 415 -5.95 15.99 -0.06
N TYR A 416 -6.79 16.24 -1.06
CA TYR A 416 -6.33 16.72 -2.37
C TYR A 416 -5.71 18.13 -2.30
N GLY A 417 -6.33 19.05 -1.56
CA GLY A 417 -5.79 20.39 -1.32
C GLY A 417 -4.44 20.36 -0.61
N ASP A 418 -4.33 19.56 0.45
CA ASP A 418 -3.09 19.40 1.22
C ASP A 418 -1.96 18.80 0.36
N LYS A 419 -2.27 17.78 -0.46
CA LYS A 419 -1.34 17.23 -1.46
C LYS A 419 -0.89 18.28 -2.46
N THR A 420 -1.80 19.11 -2.95
CA THR A 420 -1.52 20.10 -4.00
C THR A 420 -0.59 21.20 -3.52
N LYS A 421 -0.72 21.63 -2.26
CA LYS A 421 0.20 22.62 -1.65
C LYS A 421 1.65 22.13 -1.63
N LEU A 422 1.88 20.83 -1.46
CA LEU A 422 3.22 20.23 -1.41
C LEU A 422 3.83 19.90 -2.80
N LYS A 423 3.05 19.99 -3.90
CA LYS A 423 3.52 19.58 -5.24
C LYS A 423 4.61 20.52 -5.76
N GLY A 424 5.78 19.97 -6.11
CA GLY A 424 6.87 20.71 -6.76
C GLY A 424 7.65 21.65 -5.84
N VAL A 425 7.63 21.35 -4.54
CA VAL A 425 8.39 22.03 -3.50
C VAL A 425 9.67 21.24 -3.25
N GLU A 426 10.82 21.85 -3.51
CA GLU A 426 12.13 21.23 -3.34
C GLU A 426 12.36 20.85 -1.87
N GLY A 427 12.80 19.62 -1.63
CA GLY A 427 13.04 19.08 -0.28
C GLY A 427 11.79 18.57 0.45
N LYS A 428 10.61 18.61 -0.18
CA LYS A 428 9.34 18.09 0.36
C LYS A 428 8.77 16.92 -0.44
N GLU A 429 9.61 16.23 -1.23
CA GLU A 429 9.18 15.14 -2.11
C GLU A 429 8.60 13.96 -1.32
N VAL A 430 9.16 13.68 -0.15
CA VAL A 430 8.75 12.58 0.72
C VAL A 430 7.40 12.90 1.37
N GLU A 431 7.20 14.11 1.86
CA GLU A 431 5.92 14.59 2.40
C GLU A 431 4.84 14.66 1.32
N TYR A 432 5.20 15.07 0.10
CA TYR A 432 4.31 15.04 -1.05
C TYR A 432 3.85 13.61 -1.37
N LEU A 433 4.76 12.63 -1.41
CA LEU A 433 4.43 11.22 -1.59
C LEU A 433 3.49 10.73 -0.48
N ASN A 434 3.77 11.12 0.77
CA ASN A 434 2.95 10.73 1.91
C ASN A 434 1.55 11.34 1.88
N SER A 435 1.41 12.59 1.46
CA SER A 435 0.13 13.25 1.26
C SER A 435 -0.64 12.67 0.06
N LYS A 436 0.08 12.27 -1.00
CA LYS A 436 -0.48 11.51 -2.13
C LYS A 436 -1.04 10.16 -1.67
N GLU A 437 -0.33 9.44 -0.81
CA GLU A 437 -0.83 8.20 -0.20
C GLU A 437 -2.06 8.45 0.68
N ASN A 438 -2.12 9.56 1.44
CA ASN A 438 -3.30 9.89 2.24
C ASN A 438 -4.53 10.14 1.35
N ALA A 439 -4.38 10.91 0.27
CA ALA A 439 -5.44 11.14 -0.69
C ALA A 439 -5.91 9.82 -1.33
N ASN A 440 -4.98 8.93 -1.71
CA ASN A 440 -5.31 7.61 -2.23
C ASN A 440 -5.92 6.66 -1.17
N SER A 441 -5.58 6.83 0.11
CA SER A 441 -6.13 6.01 1.19
C SER A 441 -7.64 6.20 1.35
N THR A 442 -8.19 7.33 0.89
CA THR A 442 -9.65 7.59 0.90
C THR A 442 -10.44 6.57 0.09
N TYR A 443 -9.93 6.14 -1.08
CA TYR A 443 -10.53 5.02 -1.82
C TYR A 443 -10.13 3.67 -1.21
N GLY A 444 -8.86 3.52 -0.80
CA GLY A 444 -8.31 2.25 -0.30
C GLY A 444 -9.10 1.69 0.89
N MET A 445 -9.58 2.58 1.77
CA MET A 445 -10.40 2.21 2.92
C MET A 445 -11.82 1.72 2.57
N MET A 446 -12.31 1.99 1.35
CA MET A 446 -13.62 1.53 0.86
C MET A 446 -13.56 0.14 0.23
N VAL A 447 -12.42 -0.22 -0.36
CA VAL A 447 -12.18 -1.53 -0.99
C VAL A 447 -11.41 -2.50 -0.10
N THR A 448 -11.22 -2.16 1.18
CA THR A 448 -10.67 -3.09 2.16
C THR A 448 -11.55 -4.33 2.22
N ASP A 449 -10.94 -5.47 1.93
CA ASP A 449 -11.58 -6.79 1.98
C ASP A 449 -12.30 -6.99 3.32
N ILE A 450 -13.59 -7.31 3.27
CA ILE A 450 -14.47 -7.44 4.44
C ILE A 450 -14.23 -8.80 5.10
N CYS A 451 -14.16 -9.86 4.27
CA CYS A 451 -14.00 -11.24 4.70
C CYS A 451 -12.57 -11.69 4.42
N ARG A 452 -11.65 -11.34 5.32
CA ARG A 452 -10.27 -11.81 5.30
C ARG A 452 -10.13 -13.01 6.22
N ASP A 453 -9.31 -13.96 5.81
CA ASP A 453 -8.83 -15.00 6.72
C ASP A 453 -8.09 -14.33 7.88
N GLU A 454 -8.27 -14.91 9.08
CA GLU A 454 -7.60 -14.42 10.27
C GLU A 454 -6.17 -14.97 10.29
N ILE A 455 -5.18 -14.08 10.27
CA ILE A 455 -3.78 -14.46 10.48
C ILE A 455 -3.59 -14.70 11.97
N VAL A 456 -3.28 -15.93 12.33
CA VAL A 456 -3.04 -16.35 13.71
C VAL A 456 -1.56 -16.69 13.90
N TYR A 457 -1.07 -16.42 15.11
CA TYR A 457 0.26 -16.85 15.53
C TYR A 457 0.13 -17.62 16.84
N ASN A 458 0.53 -18.89 16.82
CA ASN A 458 0.61 -19.75 18.00
C ASN A 458 1.88 -20.60 17.87
N ASP A 459 3.01 -20.02 18.24
CA ASP A 459 4.38 -20.47 17.97
C ASP A 459 4.75 -20.64 16.49
N GLU A 460 3.77 -20.84 15.62
CA GLU A 460 3.85 -20.85 14.17
C GLU A 460 2.79 -19.95 13.55
N TRP A 461 3.08 -19.48 12.34
CA TRP A 461 2.14 -18.72 11.54
C TRP A 461 1.07 -19.64 10.96
N GLY A 462 -0.18 -19.23 11.07
CA GLY A 462 -1.32 -19.93 10.49
C GLY A 462 -2.39 -18.98 9.99
N THR A 463 -3.34 -19.52 9.25
CA THR A 463 -4.51 -18.80 8.76
C THR A 463 -5.77 -19.56 9.12
N THR A 464 -6.71 -18.89 9.78
CA THR A 464 -8.05 -19.44 10.03
C THR A 464 -9.00 -18.92 8.95
N PRO A 465 -9.69 -19.79 8.21
CA PRO A 465 -10.63 -19.38 7.18
C PRO A 465 -11.75 -18.47 7.71
N ALA A 466 -12.10 -17.46 6.94
CA ALA A 466 -13.17 -16.53 7.28
C ALA A 466 -14.58 -17.17 7.25
N ASP A 467 -15.35 -17.02 8.33
CA ASP A 467 -16.81 -17.24 8.28
C ASP A 467 -17.47 -16.03 7.60
N ILE A 468 -17.75 -16.17 6.30
CA ILE A 468 -18.28 -15.10 5.45
C ILE A 468 -19.63 -14.61 5.97
N ASP A 469 -20.52 -15.51 6.39
CA ASP A 469 -21.86 -15.15 6.86
C ASP A 469 -21.78 -14.33 8.16
N GLU A 470 -20.99 -14.79 9.12
CA GLU A 470 -20.82 -14.09 10.39
C GLU A 470 -20.15 -12.72 10.18
N ILE A 471 -19.11 -12.65 9.36
CA ILE A 471 -18.36 -11.42 9.09
C ILE A 471 -19.23 -10.40 8.36
N ILE A 472 -20.00 -10.80 7.35
CA ILE A 472 -20.92 -9.88 6.65
C ILE A 472 -22.02 -9.37 7.58
N SER A 473 -22.59 -10.24 8.43
CA SER A 473 -23.55 -9.86 9.47
C SER A 473 -22.95 -8.82 10.44
N ARG A 474 -21.72 -9.05 10.91
CA ARG A 474 -20.97 -8.16 11.80
C ARG A 474 -20.65 -6.82 11.12
N TYR A 475 -20.22 -6.86 9.86
CA TYR A 475 -19.97 -5.67 9.04
C TYR A 475 -21.22 -4.81 8.92
N ASN A 476 -22.35 -5.40 8.50
CA ASN A 476 -23.62 -4.68 8.32
C ASN A 476 -24.09 -4.01 9.62
N LYS A 477 -23.95 -4.70 10.76
CA LYS A 477 -24.39 -4.24 12.10
C LYS A 477 -23.38 -3.32 12.80
N SER A 478 -22.15 -3.20 12.30
CA SER A 478 -21.09 -2.46 12.98
C SER A 478 -21.44 -0.99 13.20
N ARG A 479 -21.32 -0.53 14.46
CA ARG A 479 -21.48 0.88 14.84
C ARG A 479 -20.39 1.79 14.28
N ASN A 480 -19.21 1.23 14.00
CA ASN A 480 -18.07 1.95 13.45
C ASN A 480 -18.08 1.97 11.92
N ARG A 481 -19.02 1.27 11.26
CA ARG A 481 -19.16 1.31 9.81
C ARG A 481 -19.69 2.66 9.36
N PHE A 482 -18.95 3.29 8.46
CA PHE A 482 -19.29 4.56 7.80
C PHE A 482 -19.06 4.50 6.28
N LEU A 483 -18.64 3.35 5.75
CA LEU A 483 -18.34 3.13 4.34
C LEU A 483 -19.15 1.95 3.81
N TYR A 484 -19.33 1.92 2.49
CA TYR A 484 -19.98 0.84 1.77
C TYR A 484 -19.05 0.28 0.69
N TYR A 485 -18.83 -1.05 0.69
CA TYR A 485 -17.83 -1.69 -0.18
C TYR A 485 -18.10 -1.46 -1.68
N ALA A 486 -19.37 -1.43 -2.08
CA ALA A 486 -19.74 -1.18 -3.47
C ALA A 486 -19.28 0.21 -3.98
N TRP A 487 -19.19 1.23 -3.11
CA TRP A 487 -18.63 2.53 -3.53
C TRP A 487 -17.22 2.38 -4.08
N GLY A 488 -16.38 1.61 -3.39
CA GLY A 488 -15.01 1.33 -3.80
C GLY A 488 -14.90 0.61 -5.15
N VAL A 489 -15.80 -0.35 -5.41
CA VAL A 489 -15.87 -1.06 -6.69
C VAL A 489 -16.14 -0.09 -7.84
N TRP A 490 -17.14 0.80 -7.68
CA TRP A 490 -17.47 1.79 -8.71
C TRP A 490 -16.41 2.88 -8.88
N ILE A 491 -15.70 3.28 -7.82
CA ILE A 491 -14.57 4.23 -7.94
C ILE A 491 -13.55 3.72 -8.98
N THR A 492 -13.16 2.45 -8.87
CA THR A 492 -12.21 1.85 -9.81
C THR A 492 -12.81 1.65 -11.21
N ALA A 493 -14.09 1.30 -11.31
CA ALA A 493 -14.77 1.12 -12.59
C ALA A 493 -14.84 2.43 -13.39
N TYR A 494 -15.21 3.55 -12.75
CA TYR A 494 -15.18 4.87 -13.38
C TYR A 494 -13.76 5.30 -13.76
N ALA A 495 -12.77 5.08 -12.89
CA ALA A 495 -11.38 5.43 -13.19
C ALA A 495 -10.88 4.68 -14.44
N ARG A 496 -11.16 3.38 -14.55
CA ARG A 496 -10.86 2.59 -15.76
C ARG A 496 -11.63 3.10 -16.97
N TYR A 497 -12.94 3.36 -16.82
CA TYR A 497 -13.77 3.88 -17.91
C TYR A 497 -13.20 5.20 -18.48
N ASN A 498 -12.75 6.10 -17.60
CA ASN A 498 -12.12 7.36 -17.97
C ASN A 498 -10.79 7.13 -18.71
N LEU A 499 -9.92 6.26 -18.17
CA LEU A 499 -8.66 5.89 -18.83
C LEU A 499 -8.89 5.28 -20.22
N PHE A 500 -9.83 4.34 -20.34
CA PHE A 500 -10.17 3.70 -21.61
C PHE A 500 -10.77 4.66 -22.63
N SER A 501 -11.47 5.71 -22.18
CA SER A 501 -11.89 6.78 -23.09
C SER A 501 -10.69 7.49 -23.72
N GLY A 502 -9.60 7.65 -22.96
CA GLY A 502 -8.34 8.19 -23.46
C GLY A 502 -7.65 7.25 -24.42
N ILE A 503 -7.50 5.97 -24.03
CA ILE A 503 -6.91 4.93 -24.89
C ILE A 503 -7.64 4.84 -26.23
N LEU A 504 -8.98 4.86 -26.22
CA LEU A 504 -9.78 4.89 -27.45
C LEU A 504 -9.56 6.16 -28.28
N ALA A 505 -9.48 7.32 -27.63
CA ALA A 505 -9.29 8.59 -28.34
C ALA A 505 -7.92 8.67 -29.02
N PHE A 506 -6.86 8.21 -28.35
CA PHE A 506 -5.51 8.17 -28.91
C PHE A 506 -5.35 7.09 -30.00
N GLY A 507 -6.10 5.99 -29.92
CA GLY A 507 -6.09 4.94 -30.94
C GLY A 507 -4.70 4.36 -31.16
N ASN A 508 -4.25 4.26 -32.41
CA ASN A 508 -2.93 3.73 -32.77
C ASN A 508 -1.74 4.56 -32.24
N ASP A 509 -1.99 5.80 -31.79
CA ASP A 509 -0.96 6.63 -31.16
C ASP A 509 -0.75 6.28 -29.66
N TYR A 510 -1.59 5.44 -29.06
CA TYR A 510 -1.42 4.94 -27.70
C TYR A 510 -0.27 3.93 -27.60
N VAL A 511 0.62 4.11 -26.63
CA VAL A 511 1.80 3.26 -26.40
C VAL A 511 1.69 2.42 -25.14
N TYR A 512 1.29 3.03 -24.02
CA TYR A 512 1.33 2.39 -22.71
C TYR A 512 0.39 3.12 -21.74
N SER A 513 -0.20 2.39 -20.80
CA SER A 513 -0.95 2.97 -19.66
C SER A 513 -0.49 2.39 -18.33
N ASP A 514 -0.60 3.21 -17.29
CA ASP A 514 -0.46 2.76 -15.90
C ASP A 514 -1.42 3.53 -15.00
N THR A 515 -2.50 2.85 -14.62
CA THR A 515 -3.58 3.25 -13.70
C THR A 515 -4.36 4.49 -14.12
N ASP A 516 -3.68 5.63 -14.19
CA ASP A 516 -4.20 6.97 -14.44
C ASP A 516 -3.39 7.76 -15.49
N SER A 517 -2.36 7.14 -16.08
CA SER A 517 -1.53 7.75 -17.12
C SER A 517 -1.62 7.04 -18.47
N VAL A 518 -1.41 7.80 -19.54
CA VAL A 518 -1.17 7.31 -20.91
C VAL A 518 0.11 7.88 -21.49
N LYS A 519 0.86 7.04 -22.18
CA LYS A 519 2.04 7.42 -22.97
C LYS A 519 1.67 7.31 -24.44
N VAL A 520 1.93 8.37 -25.21
CA VAL A 520 1.34 8.53 -26.54
C VAL A 520 2.30 9.15 -27.55
N LYS A 521 2.10 8.82 -28.81
CA LYS A 521 2.69 9.48 -29.98
C LYS A 521 1.75 10.58 -30.50
N ASN A 522 2.25 11.46 -31.36
CA ASN A 522 1.46 12.41 -32.15
C ASN A 522 0.35 13.17 -31.37
N TYR A 523 0.57 13.47 -30.09
CA TYR A 523 -0.46 13.94 -29.16
C TYR A 523 -1.24 15.18 -29.62
N LYS A 524 -0.60 16.02 -30.46
CA LYS A 524 -1.21 17.22 -31.04
C LYS A 524 -2.53 16.92 -31.78
N LYS A 525 -2.67 15.73 -32.38
CA LYS A 525 -3.92 15.28 -33.05
C LYS A 525 -5.09 15.10 -32.08
N HIS A 526 -4.79 14.86 -30.79
CA HIS A 526 -5.74 14.41 -29.77
C HIS A 526 -6.05 15.49 -28.72
N ILE A 527 -5.48 16.70 -28.87
CA ILE A 527 -5.70 17.83 -27.95
C ILE A 527 -7.19 18.17 -27.79
N LYS A 528 -7.99 18.05 -28.87
CA LYS A 528 -9.43 18.29 -28.81
C LYS A 528 -10.13 17.34 -27.85
N TYR A 529 -9.74 16.06 -27.82
CA TYR A 529 -10.27 15.10 -26.87
C TYR A 529 -9.87 15.46 -25.44
N ILE A 530 -8.59 15.78 -25.19
CA ILE A 530 -8.09 16.18 -23.86
C ILE A 530 -8.90 17.38 -23.33
N GLN A 531 -9.04 18.43 -24.13
CA GLN A 531 -9.79 19.62 -23.76
C GLN A 531 -11.27 19.34 -23.52
N PHE A 532 -11.87 18.47 -24.33
CA PHE A 532 -13.26 18.05 -24.15
C PHE A 532 -13.44 17.26 -22.84
N TYR A 533 -12.59 16.27 -22.58
CA TYR A 533 -12.61 15.49 -21.35
C TYR A 533 -12.45 16.40 -20.12
N ASN A 534 -11.47 17.32 -20.14
CA ASN A 534 -11.22 18.26 -19.05
C ASN A 534 -12.44 19.17 -18.77
N LYS A 535 -13.18 19.58 -19.81
CA LYS A 535 -14.45 20.31 -19.65
C LYS A 535 -15.54 19.44 -19.02
N VAL A 536 -15.68 18.19 -19.45
CA VAL A 536 -16.69 17.26 -18.94
C VAL A 536 -16.44 16.93 -17.47
N VAL A 537 -15.20 16.61 -17.08
CA VAL A 537 -14.89 16.30 -15.67
C VAL A 537 -15.12 17.52 -14.77
N LYS A 538 -14.76 18.72 -15.23
CA LYS A 538 -15.05 19.96 -14.50
C LYS A 538 -16.56 20.16 -14.32
N TYR A 539 -17.34 20.00 -15.40
CA TYR A 539 -18.79 20.10 -15.32
C TYR A 539 -19.39 19.12 -14.31
N LYS A 540 -18.93 17.86 -14.30
CA LYS A 540 -19.39 16.85 -13.33
C LYS A 540 -19.03 17.21 -11.88
N LEU A 541 -17.82 17.70 -11.65
CA LEU A 541 -17.38 18.20 -10.35
C LEU A 541 -18.27 19.36 -9.88
N ASP A 542 -18.52 20.35 -10.74
CA ASP A 542 -19.36 21.51 -10.44
C ASP A 542 -20.79 21.07 -10.10
N MET A 543 -21.36 20.09 -10.83
CA MET A 543 -22.68 19.52 -10.54
C MET A 543 -22.74 18.82 -9.18
N CYS A 544 -21.73 18.02 -8.84
CA CYS A 544 -21.65 17.35 -7.54
C CYS A 544 -21.53 18.35 -6.38
N LEU A 545 -20.68 19.37 -6.52
CA LEU A 545 -20.47 20.36 -5.47
C LEU A 545 -21.68 21.27 -5.31
N SER A 546 -22.31 21.69 -6.42
CA SER A 546 -23.55 22.47 -6.41
C SER A 546 -24.70 21.73 -5.73
N HIS A 547 -24.80 20.42 -5.94
CA HIS A 547 -25.79 19.57 -5.24
C HIS A 547 -25.68 19.66 -3.71
N TYR A 548 -24.47 19.84 -3.17
CA TYR A 548 -24.21 19.93 -1.73
C TYR A 548 -24.01 21.37 -1.20
N GLY A 549 -24.07 22.38 -2.08
CA GLY A 549 -23.72 23.76 -1.75
C GLY A 549 -22.26 23.92 -1.30
N ILE A 550 -21.35 23.14 -1.89
CA ILE A 550 -19.90 23.26 -1.64
C ILE A 550 -19.32 24.23 -2.66
N PRO A 551 -18.42 25.16 -2.26
CA PRO A 551 -17.78 26.07 -3.20
C PRO A 551 -16.88 25.34 -4.21
N ILE A 552 -17.02 25.65 -5.50
CA ILE A 552 -16.35 24.94 -6.61
C ILE A 552 -14.82 25.06 -6.59
N GLU A 553 -14.29 26.11 -5.98
CA GLU A 553 -12.86 26.37 -5.84
C GLU A 553 -12.11 25.28 -5.07
N TYR A 554 -12.81 24.47 -4.28
CA TYR A 554 -12.22 23.32 -3.58
C TYR A 554 -11.69 22.26 -4.55
N THR A 555 -12.20 22.23 -5.78
CA THR A 555 -11.73 21.31 -6.83
C THR A 555 -10.49 21.83 -7.56
N ALA A 556 -10.11 23.10 -7.35
CA ALA A 556 -9.02 23.77 -8.04
C ALA A 556 -8.08 24.50 -7.05
N PRO A 557 -7.50 23.80 -6.05
CA PRO A 557 -6.57 24.41 -5.10
C PRO A 557 -5.30 24.91 -5.82
N LYS A 558 -4.65 25.89 -5.19
CA LYS A 558 -3.38 26.45 -5.67
C LYS A 558 -2.20 25.75 -5.00
N THR A 559 -1.14 25.53 -5.78
CA THR A 559 0.19 25.17 -5.27
C THR A 559 0.80 26.34 -4.48
N ILE A 560 1.89 26.11 -3.74
CA ILE A 560 2.65 27.19 -3.07
C ILE A 560 3.13 28.26 -4.06
N LYS A 561 3.36 27.89 -5.33
CA LYS A 561 3.73 28.82 -6.42
C LYS A 561 2.52 29.54 -7.05
N GLY A 562 1.32 29.42 -6.47
CA GLY A 562 0.09 30.07 -6.94
C GLY A 562 -0.57 29.42 -8.15
N VAL A 563 0.00 28.34 -8.71
CA VAL A 563 -0.54 27.63 -9.87
C VAL A 563 -1.79 26.85 -9.46
N VAL A 564 -2.92 27.12 -10.13
CA VAL A 564 -4.19 26.39 -9.95
C VAL A 564 -4.06 24.99 -10.54
N LYS A 565 -4.51 23.98 -9.81
CA LYS A 565 -4.53 22.59 -10.27
C LYS A 565 -5.94 22.00 -10.16
N GLN A 566 -6.60 21.85 -11.31
CA GLN A 566 -7.95 21.31 -11.37
C GLN A 566 -7.93 19.81 -11.12
N LEU A 567 -8.81 19.34 -10.23
CA LEU A 567 -8.99 17.93 -9.93
C LEU A 567 -9.50 17.17 -11.17
N GLY A 568 -8.91 16.01 -11.45
CA GLY A 568 -9.40 15.06 -12.45
C GLY A 568 -9.05 15.35 -13.91
N GLU A 569 -8.40 16.48 -14.21
CA GLU A 569 -7.99 16.80 -15.58
C GLU A 569 -6.81 15.95 -16.04
N TRP A 570 -6.70 15.72 -17.36
CA TRP A 570 -5.46 15.25 -17.98
C TRP A 570 -4.40 16.36 -17.89
N ASP A 571 -3.41 16.19 -17.01
CA ASP A 571 -2.23 17.04 -16.87
C ASP A 571 -1.12 16.54 -17.80
N ASP A 572 -0.39 17.45 -18.41
CA ASP A 572 0.71 17.13 -19.32
C ASP A 572 2.02 16.99 -18.52
N GLU A 573 2.56 15.78 -18.43
CA GLU A 573 3.78 15.50 -17.68
C GLU A 573 5.07 15.69 -18.51
N GLY A 574 4.92 16.16 -19.75
CA GLY A 574 6.02 16.42 -20.68
C GLY A 574 6.33 15.23 -21.59
N SER A 575 7.50 15.32 -22.23
CA SER A 575 7.95 14.36 -23.24
C SER A 575 9.17 13.58 -22.77
N TYR A 576 9.25 12.32 -23.20
CA TYR A 576 10.44 11.49 -23.15
C TYR A 576 11.17 11.54 -24.50
N THR A 577 12.48 11.73 -24.47
CA THR A 577 13.34 11.64 -25.66
C THR A 577 13.45 10.19 -26.14
N ARG A 578 13.59 9.25 -25.19
CA ARG A 578 13.54 7.79 -25.41
C ARG A 578 12.58 7.13 -24.43
N PHE A 579 11.81 6.17 -24.91
CA PHE A 579 10.92 5.32 -24.12
C PHE A 579 10.96 3.89 -24.65
N LYS A 580 11.15 2.90 -23.77
CA LYS A 580 11.07 1.48 -24.12
C LYS A 580 10.32 0.73 -23.03
N THR A 581 9.40 -0.14 -23.41
CA THR A 581 8.61 -0.97 -22.48
C THR A 581 8.69 -2.44 -22.86
N LEU A 582 8.76 -3.30 -21.85
CA LEU A 582 8.69 -4.76 -21.96
C LEU A 582 7.36 -5.29 -21.37
N GLY A 583 6.41 -4.40 -21.07
CA GLY A 583 5.11 -4.75 -20.51
C GLY A 583 4.75 -3.95 -19.27
N ALA A 584 3.73 -4.40 -18.55
CA ALA A 584 3.21 -3.71 -17.37
C ALA A 584 4.31 -3.50 -16.31
N LYS A 585 4.53 -2.24 -15.93
CA LYS A 585 5.52 -1.80 -14.92
C LYS A 585 6.95 -2.26 -15.18
N ARG A 586 7.32 -2.40 -16.47
CA ARG A 586 8.65 -2.78 -16.94
C ARG A 586 9.05 -1.86 -18.09
N TYR A 587 9.53 -0.66 -17.77
CA TYR A 587 9.91 0.32 -18.79
C TYR A 587 11.08 1.19 -18.37
N MET A 588 11.76 1.74 -19.37
CA MET A 588 12.86 2.69 -19.23
C MET A 588 12.49 3.99 -19.96
N THR A 589 12.81 5.13 -19.35
CA THR A 589 12.54 6.45 -19.91
C THR A 589 13.78 7.33 -19.87
N GLU A 590 13.87 8.25 -20.82
CA GLU A 590 14.85 9.33 -20.81
C GLU A 590 14.13 10.66 -20.97
N LYS A 591 14.44 11.61 -20.09
CA LYS A 591 13.90 12.98 -20.12
C LYS A 591 15.00 13.95 -19.72
N ASP A 592 15.26 14.96 -20.55
CA ASP A 592 16.28 15.98 -20.30
C ASP A 592 17.67 15.37 -19.97
N GLY A 593 18.05 14.32 -20.70
CA GLY A 593 19.30 13.57 -20.51
C GLY A 593 19.33 12.65 -19.28
N LYS A 594 18.26 12.60 -18.48
CA LYS A 594 18.16 11.74 -17.29
C LYS A 594 17.41 10.46 -17.61
N ILE A 595 18.07 9.33 -17.37
CA ILE A 595 17.48 7.99 -17.52
C ILE A 595 16.81 7.56 -16.22
N SER A 596 15.63 6.96 -16.32
CA SER A 596 14.90 6.36 -15.21
C SER A 596 14.43 4.95 -15.58
N LEU A 597 14.49 4.05 -14.61
CA LEU A 597 14.02 2.67 -14.71
C LEU A 597 12.80 2.45 -13.83
N THR A 598 11.78 1.81 -14.39
CA THR A 598 10.61 1.29 -13.67
C THR A 598 10.54 -0.20 -13.89
N VAL A 599 11.11 -0.97 -12.96
CA VAL A 599 11.06 -2.44 -12.92
C VAL A 599 10.89 -2.85 -11.47
N ALA A 600 9.86 -3.65 -11.18
CA ALA A 600 9.65 -4.19 -9.84
C ALA A 600 10.84 -5.07 -9.43
N GLY A 601 11.41 -4.81 -8.25
CA GLY A 601 12.55 -5.57 -7.72
C GLY A 601 13.93 -4.98 -8.04
N LEU A 602 14.02 -3.87 -8.78
CA LEU A 602 15.27 -3.14 -8.98
C LEU A 602 15.23 -1.76 -8.32
N ASN A 603 16.24 -1.45 -7.52
CA ASN A 603 16.44 -0.12 -6.99
C ASN A 603 17.15 0.75 -8.04
N LYS A 604 16.40 1.70 -8.63
CA LYS A 604 16.93 2.58 -9.69
C LYS A 604 18.18 3.38 -9.28
N LYS A 605 18.40 3.66 -7.98
CA LYS A 605 19.59 4.39 -7.51
C LYS A 605 20.86 3.55 -7.64
N VAL A 606 20.74 2.23 -7.63
CA VAL A 606 21.87 1.29 -7.71
C VAL A 606 21.97 0.70 -9.12
N ALA A 607 20.83 0.28 -9.68
CA ALA A 607 20.80 -0.38 -10.98
C ALA A 607 21.16 0.55 -12.15
N ILE A 608 20.69 1.81 -12.16
CA ILE A 608 20.97 2.73 -13.27
C ILE A 608 22.47 3.03 -13.41
N PRO A 609 23.22 3.38 -12.35
CA PRO A 609 24.67 3.57 -12.45
C PRO A 609 25.41 2.36 -13.04
N TYR A 610 25.10 1.14 -12.57
CA TYR A 610 25.68 -0.09 -13.13
C TYR A 610 25.34 -0.29 -14.61
N LEU A 611 24.07 -0.09 -14.99
CA LEU A 611 23.65 -0.25 -16.38
C LEU A 611 24.30 0.78 -17.31
N LEU A 612 24.49 2.02 -16.84
CA LEU A 612 25.19 3.07 -17.56
C LEU A 612 26.69 2.76 -17.70
N ASP A 613 27.34 2.26 -16.65
CA ASP A 613 28.74 1.83 -16.70
C ASP A 613 28.93 0.67 -17.68
N LYS A 614 28.04 -0.33 -17.63
CA LYS A 614 28.12 -1.54 -18.46
C LYS A 614 27.77 -1.30 -19.93
N PHE A 615 26.75 -0.49 -20.21
CA PHE A 615 26.17 -0.36 -21.56
C PHE A 615 26.29 1.04 -22.18
N GLY A 616 26.63 2.06 -21.39
CA GLY A 616 26.69 3.46 -21.84
C GLY A 616 25.38 3.91 -22.49
N ASP A 617 25.50 4.56 -23.65
CA ASP A 617 24.35 5.04 -24.42
C ASP A 617 23.47 3.92 -24.97
N LYS A 618 24.00 2.69 -25.07
CA LYS A 618 23.30 1.50 -25.57
C LYS A 618 22.39 0.83 -24.53
N ILE A 619 22.15 1.50 -23.40
CA ILE A 619 21.36 0.97 -22.29
C ILE A 619 19.91 0.61 -22.70
N PHE A 620 19.31 1.35 -23.64
CA PHE A 620 17.96 1.06 -24.14
C PHE A 620 17.92 -0.19 -25.02
N GLU A 621 18.95 -0.41 -25.83
CA GLU A 621 19.13 -1.59 -26.67
C GLU A 621 19.29 -2.84 -25.80
N ASN A 622 20.00 -2.72 -24.68
CA ASN A 622 20.23 -3.81 -23.72
C ASN A 622 19.12 -3.99 -22.69
N PHE A 623 18.12 -3.09 -22.65
CA PHE A 623 16.91 -3.30 -21.86
C PHE A 623 15.98 -4.27 -22.58
N THR A 624 16.30 -5.56 -22.51
CA THR A 624 15.60 -6.68 -23.17
C THR A 624 15.03 -7.67 -22.16
N ASP A 625 14.31 -8.69 -22.63
CA ASP A 625 13.77 -9.80 -21.84
C ASP A 625 14.82 -10.84 -21.39
N GLU A 626 16.09 -10.46 -21.43
CA GLU A 626 17.24 -11.22 -20.95
C GLU A 626 18.18 -10.36 -20.08
N LEU A 627 17.76 -9.13 -19.74
CA LEU A 627 18.60 -8.23 -18.94
C LEU A 627 18.90 -8.85 -17.57
N TYR A 628 20.18 -9.08 -17.32
CA TYR A 628 20.73 -9.56 -16.06
C TYR A 628 21.39 -8.43 -15.27
N VAL A 629 21.01 -8.30 -13.99
CA VAL A 629 21.63 -7.42 -13.00
C VAL A 629 22.14 -8.28 -11.84
N PRO A 630 23.44 -8.23 -11.53
CA PRO A 630 24.04 -9.05 -10.48
C PRO A 630 23.63 -8.55 -9.08
N PRO A 631 23.77 -9.39 -8.04
CA PRO A 631 23.23 -9.13 -6.70
C PRO A 631 23.63 -7.78 -6.08
N GLU A 632 24.89 -7.39 -6.25
CA GLU A 632 25.49 -6.14 -5.75
C GLU A 632 24.89 -4.88 -6.38
N HIS A 633 24.21 -5.01 -7.53
CA HIS A 633 23.68 -3.89 -8.30
C HIS A 633 22.15 -3.85 -8.38
N THR A 634 21.45 -4.83 -7.80
CA THR A 634 19.98 -4.80 -7.74
C THR A 634 19.47 -3.83 -6.67
N GLY A 635 20.23 -3.66 -5.58
CA GLY A 635 19.78 -3.00 -4.36
C GLY A 635 18.59 -3.70 -3.68
N LYS A 636 18.39 -5.00 -3.98
CA LYS A 636 17.35 -5.84 -3.42
C LYS A 636 17.98 -6.89 -2.50
N LEU A 637 17.41 -7.01 -1.31
CA LEU A 637 17.74 -8.09 -0.37
C LEU A 637 16.66 -9.17 -0.43
N THR A 638 17.09 -10.42 -0.39
CA THR A 638 16.22 -11.58 -0.16
C THR A 638 16.17 -11.86 1.33
N HIS A 639 14.96 -11.90 1.86
CA HIS A 639 14.69 -12.30 3.23
C HIS A 639 14.51 -13.82 3.25
N THR A 640 15.38 -14.52 3.98
CA THR A 640 15.22 -15.96 4.25
C THR A 640 14.80 -16.10 5.71
N TYR A 641 13.55 -16.50 5.95
CA TYR A 641 13.06 -16.76 7.29
C TYR A 641 13.59 -18.10 7.78
N LEU A 642 14.25 -18.09 8.93
CA LEU A 642 14.80 -19.27 9.59
C LEU A 642 13.96 -19.51 10.85
N ASP A 643 13.06 -20.48 10.76
CA ASP A 643 12.06 -20.76 11.81
C ASP A 643 12.53 -21.84 12.79
N TYR A 644 13.76 -22.35 12.64
CA TYR A 644 14.34 -23.40 13.47
C TYR A 644 15.56 -22.88 14.23
N GLU A 645 15.83 -23.54 15.34
CA GLU A 645 16.95 -23.23 16.23
C GLU A 645 18.29 -23.50 15.54
N GLN A 646 19.23 -22.57 15.70
CA GLN A 646 20.57 -22.64 15.11
C GLN A 646 21.63 -22.27 16.14
N SER A 647 22.74 -23.01 16.12
CA SER A 647 23.92 -22.72 16.92
C SER A 647 25.17 -22.80 16.06
N ALA A 648 26.09 -21.85 16.23
CA ALA A 648 27.38 -21.87 15.55
C ALA A 648 28.45 -21.16 16.37
N ILE A 649 29.70 -21.57 16.19
CA ILE A 649 30.86 -20.77 16.60
C ILE A 649 31.11 -19.77 15.48
N VAL A 650 31.04 -18.49 15.79
CA VAL A 650 31.21 -17.40 14.82
C VAL A 650 32.39 -16.54 15.23
N GLU A 651 33.36 -16.43 14.31
CA GLU A 651 34.46 -15.48 14.41
C GLU A 651 34.02 -14.13 13.82
N ASP A 652 34.23 -13.04 14.56
CA ASP A 652 33.97 -11.69 14.07
C ASP A 652 35.09 -11.18 13.17
N TYR A 653 34.89 -9.99 12.57
CA TYR A 653 35.89 -9.38 11.68
C TYR A 653 37.22 -8.98 12.38
N LEU A 654 37.32 -9.10 13.70
CA LEU A 654 38.50 -8.84 14.51
C LEU A 654 39.15 -10.12 15.06
N GLY A 655 38.61 -11.31 14.72
CA GLY A 655 39.12 -12.60 15.18
C GLY A 655 38.57 -13.08 16.53
N ASN A 656 37.58 -12.39 17.13
CA ASN A 656 36.96 -12.86 18.37
C ASN A 656 35.89 -13.91 18.06
N THR A 657 36.00 -15.08 18.68
CA THR A 657 35.01 -16.15 18.55
C THR A 657 33.94 -16.08 19.64
N ASP A 658 32.67 -16.27 19.26
CA ASP A 658 31.57 -16.48 20.20
C ASP A 658 30.66 -17.64 19.80
N ILE A 659 30.00 -18.23 20.79
CA ILE A 659 28.99 -19.26 20.55
C ILE A 659 27.65 -18.56 20.42
N ILE A 660 27.14 -18.53 19.20
CA ILE A 660 25.86 -17.93 18.87
C ILE A 660 24.78 -18.99 18.97
N HIS A 661 23.66 -18.61 19.56
CA HIS A 661 22.46 -19.43 19.69
C HIS A 661 21.22 -18.61 19.37
N GLU A 662 20.46 -19.01 18.35
CA GLU A 662 19.31 -18.28 17.86
C GLU A 662 18.11 -19.21 17.65
N LEU A 663 16.95 -18.88 18.24
CA LEU A 663 15.75 -19.72 18.18
C LEU A 663 15.00 -19.58 16.84
N SER A 664 15.10 -18.39 16.25
CA SER A 664 14.55 -18.04 14.95
C SER A 664 15.13 -16.71 14.47
N SER A 665 15.29 -16.52 13.16
CA SER A 665 15.91 -15.30 12.61
C SER A 665 15.48 -15.01 11.17
N ILE A 666 15.92 -13.85 10.65
CA ILE A 666 15.83 -13.50 9.23
C ILE A 666 17.24 -13.29 8.70
N HIS A 667 17.62 -14.09 7.72
CA HIS A 667 18.86 -13.87 6.98
C HIS A 667 18.61 -12.97 5.77
N LEU A 668 19.39 -11.90 5.67
CA LEU A 668 19.37 -10.96 4.56
C LEU A 668 20.54 -11.25 3.62
N SER A 669 20.26 -11.45 2.32
CA SER A 669 21.32 -11.58 1.31
C SER A 669 20.99 -10.78 0.06
N PRO A 670 21.99 -10.18 -0.61
CA PRO A 670 21.80 -9.66 -1.96
C PRO A 670 21.22 -10.74 -2.89
N CYS A 671 20.39 -10.35 -3.85
CA CYS A 671 19.91 -11.26 -4.89
C CYS A 671 20.04 -10.63 -6.27
N ASP A 672 20.31 -11.47 -7.25
CA ASP A 672 20.33 -11.09 -8.65
C ASP A 672 18.92 -10.82 -9.19
N PHE A 673 18.88 -10.31 -10.42
CA PHE A 673 17.64 -10.05 -11.12
C PHE A 673 17.81 -10.35 -12.61
N THR A 674 16.91 -11.18 -13.14
CA THR A 674 16.77 -11.41 -14.58
C THR A 674 15.40 -10.96 -15.02
N LEU A 675 15.35 -10.08 -16.02
CA LEU A 675 14.10 -9.68 -16.64
C LEU A 675 13.68 -10.77 -17.63
N SER A 676 12.42 -11.21 -17.61
CA SER A 676 11.90 -12.22 -18.55
C SER A 676 10.44 -11.99 -18.93
N LEU A 677 10.11 -12.25 -20.20
CA LEU A 677 8.73 -12.29 -20.71
C LEU A 677 8.19 -13.73 -20.66
N THR A 678 6.88 -13.87 -20.53
CA THR A 678 6.24 -15.19 -20.57
C THR A 678 6.28 -15.76 -21.98
N GLU A 679 6.45 -17.07 -22.12
CA GLU A 679 6.49 -17.75 -23.42
C GLU A 679 5.23 -17.51 -24.26
N ASN A 680 4.05 -17.50 -23.63
CA ASN A 680 2.79 -17.18 -24.32
C ASN A 680 2.82 -15.78 -24.92
N PHE A 681 3.35 -14.79 -24.20
CA PHE A 681 3.43 -13.43 -24.70
C PHE A 681 4.46 -13.30 -25.82
N LYS A 682 5.61 -13.99 -25.72
CA LYS A 682 6.59 -14.05 -26.83
C LYS A 682 5.97 -14.63 -28.10
N LYS A 683 5.22 -15.73 -27.99
CA LYS A 683 4.51 -16.35 -29.12
C LYS A 683 3.47 -15.41 -29.72
N TYR A 684 2.76 -14.66 -28.89
CA TYR A 684 1.79 -13.65 -29.33
C TYR A 684 2.47 -12.54 -30.14
N LEU A 685 3.57 -11.97 -29.61
CA LEU A 685 4.35 -10.93 -30.31
C LEU A 685 4.93 -11.40 -31.65
N GLN A 686 5.27 -12.68 -31.76
CA GLN A 686 5.78 -13.29 -33.00
C GLN A 686 4.68 -13.65 -34.01
N GLY A 687 3.40 -13.44 -33.70
CA GLY A 687 2.26 -13.84 -34.54
C GLY A 687 2.01 -15.35 -34.60
N LYS A 688 2.81 -16.17 -33.90
CA LYS A 688 2.77 -17.64 -33.97
C LYS A 688 1.52 -18.28 -33.36
N ILE A 689 0.75 -17.54 -32.55
CA ILE A 689 -0.54 -18.03 -32.02
C ILE A 689 -1.63 -17.98 -33.11
N MET A 690 -1.48 -17.16 -34.16
CA MET A 690 -2.42 -17.15 -35.29
C MET A 690 -2.31 -18.37 -36.19
N GLU A 691 -1.17 -19.09 -36.19
CA GLU A 691 -0.94 -20.29 -37.01
C GLU A 691 -1.59 -21.57 -36.43
N MET A 692 -2.15 -21.52 -35.22
CA MET A 692 -2.84 -22.65 -34.58
C MET A 692 -4.37 -22.62 -34.81
N ARG A 693 -4.85 -21.80 -35.75
CA ARG A 693 -6.24 -21.76 -36.21
C ARG A 693 -6.45 -22.58 -37.47
#